data_AF-A0A1H8L7H0-F1
#
_entry.id   AF-A0A1H8L7H0-F1
#
_cell.length_a   1.000
_cell.length_b   1.000
_cell.length_c   1.000
_cell.angle_alpha   90.00
_cell.angle_beta   90.00
_cell.angle_gamma   90.00
#
_symmetry.space_group_name_H-M   'P 1'
#
loop_
_entity.id
_entity.type
_entity.pdbx_description
1 polymer ?
#
loop_
_entity_poly.entity_id
_entity_poly.type
_entity_poly.pdbx_seq_one_letter_code
_entity_poly.pdbx_strand_id
1 'polypeptide(L)'
;MNQRNDGVTNQRSNKLPGPTETRTLHFNLKHCKNPDDVLLHANLRKYRLKRHTPQTLARASQNTPFLKLLPQEHVTHYIEDLPVPSNRPALITVSTGTGNGAPGNTIAMHLHVPKAGRAAAREEMKKRGKDVFASAHYKLARYGITSDDLKPLVLDSDFPDHVDDYNDPMEIAVAILFHHPSLLNLSGDKGGAIPAYIKENCITAAIQNDSGTLVDAINDVGDGWQKKVLLLDWNNDKVYDDNKKPIYTAKLEEGVNMAMTSTLPLAIQLSRQDEYLRGALWKVLDGVVSSEYQGTAGSKAVESRAQQRDQNAQWQLKNLTPGKGVVVDPASVTCEGNNMSVTVENQWLRHLGAYIEFLDASGTPVAPPDSWPAASIPSMFNGTATSKYLDRVGPIDEIAGIPIDVTDMTLTFPVPDTASAVNIHLAGLGVFGPGHTDRHICLLGIFMTATFEYAIPVIALAVGAALMKTEFVTNLLKDNKVYVGILAVLATIDAAILDYALTGGIKEVLLKLANIIAPLLWKTGLKTVLLELIAQGALEEAIPFVDIALEATNAVVTFAQLSQTTVEVFEAPPIYTSTVTRTIDLDIKLVPDSQYHYFPMQATHYVVTVTYDSQVTVPSKEFALPKGTDTTPIQISFKGVPGGGKLKVTAIFYADNGWVAGKGSTDWTPALGTNGSTLEIPSLEIKNNLPPLTTSSVYEHVEKLVYQGGAHVWDKAAPPPTVTLGTSSSDLISLTSITLAQGPASIGYSWQASNLNIPENISTNPRSIDPMYTLQNVSLLVPPEQAYQPLDVGYSSKSGICYDLMSRSDGSARNFFLDSYPVATSSDYDAPSYVHLRKVELSYDNGSKCAPLHSGTGQSYGRFPADVPLDDFVLHPQGYVFAISTGRSKLLRCELSSVPVAEGEAPDACLFSGAGLREGLVSGPVAIAIGLDGVVMVLESDNARVQAFDIHGNPVKYFQNKTSSMLPLTIKTRDQSTYLDLDVEAKGYVYVLSYTGDGSSPDHYYMDIYTPKGDLLVSTQGVAAGKLTVSLDRNVYALNYELIHGADGRPEPSISHWMPPAPPV
;
A
#
# COMPACT_ATOMS: atom_id res chain seq x y z
N MET A 1 -51.94 51.97 -28.71
CA MET A 1 -51.27 52.79 -29.74
C MET A 1 -49.78 52.61 -29.56
N ASN A 2 -49.01 52.43 -30.63
CA ASN A 2 -47.70 51.78 -30.55
C ASN A 2 -46.57 52.75 -30.17
N GLN A 3 -45.66 52.31 -29.30
CA GLN A 3 -44.23 52.55 -29.46
C GLN A 3 -43.48 51.23 -29.29
N ARG A 4 -42.37 51.09 -30.03
CA ARG A 4 -41.53 49.89 -30.07
C ARG A 4 -40.41 50.01 -29.04
N ASN A 5 -39.96 48.88 -28.51
CA ASN A 5 -38.64 48.74 -27.91
C ASN A 5 -38.03 47.44 -28.46
N ASP A 6 -37.52 47.52 -29.69
CA ASP A 6 -36.84 46.41 -30.37
C ASP A 6 -35.36 46.35 -29.95
N GLY A 7 -34.84 45.15 -29.68
CA GLY A 7 -33.42 44.85 -29.91
C GLY A 7 -32.40 45.02 -28.78
N VAL A 8 -32.56 44.32 -27.65
CA VAL A 8 -31.40 43.90 -26.81
C VAL A 8 -31.54 42.42 -26.41
N THR A 9 -31.49 41.51 -27.39
CA THR A 9 -31.50 40.06 -27.18
C THR A 9 -30.11 39.44 -27.42
N ASN A 10 -29.57 38.79 -26.39
CA ASN A 10 -28.53 37.75 -26.44
C ASN A 10 -27.41 37.85 -27.50
N GLN A 11 -26.53 38.85 -27.40
CA GLN A 11 -25.21 38.77 -28.04
C GLN A 11 -24.21 37.85 -27.31
N ARG A 12 -24.43 37.51 -26.03
CA ARG A 12 -23.52 36.63 -25.27
C ARG A 12 -23.61 35.14 -25.65
N SER A 13 -24.75 34.65 -26.15
CA SER A 13 -24.96 33.20 -26.40
C SER A 13 -24.22 32.63 -27.62
N ASN A 14 -23.68 33.47 -28.50
CA ASN A 14 -23.09 33.02 -29.77
C ASN A 14 -21.57 32.86 -29.77
N LYS A 15 -20.87 33.15 -28.66
CA LYS A 15 -19.41 32.98 -28.56
C LYS A 15 -19.05 31.62 -27.95
N LEU A 16 -18.14 30.89 -28.58
CA LEU A 16 -17.64 29.59 -28.07
C LEU A 16 -16.70 29.78 -26.85
N PRO A 17 -16.61 28.80 -25.94
CA PRO A 17 -15.78 28.89 -24.74
C PRO A 17 -14.29 28.67 -25.05
N GLY A 18 -13.60 29.77 -25.38
CA GLY A 18 -12.15 29.80 -25.59
C GLY A 18 -11.72 29.61 -27.06
N PRO A 19 -10.42 29.38 -27.32
CA PRO A 19 -9.89 29.19 -28.66
C PRO A 19 -10.25 27.81 -29.23
N THR A 20 -10.45 27.74 -30.54
CA THR A 20 -10.89 26.52 -31.24
C THR A 20 -10.04 26.24 -32.47
N GLU A 21 -9.78 24.96 -32.73
CA GLU A 21 -9.33 24.44 -34.02
C GLU A 21 -10.55 23.91 -34.81
N THR A 22 -10.38 23.76 -36.12
CA THR A 22 -11.44 23.31 -37.02
C THR A 22 -11.10 21.91 -37.51
N ARG A 23 -12.03 20.95 -37.36
CA ARG A 23 -11.84 19.55 -37.81
C ARG A 23 -12.96 19.08 -38.72
N THR A 24 -12.67 18.08 -39.53
CA THR A 24 -13.63 17.36 -40.38
C THR A 24 -13.65 15.91 -39.93
N LEU A 25 -14.73 15.50 -39.26
CA LEU A 25 -14.83 14.16 -38.65
C LEU A 25 -15.66 13.23 -39.53
N HIS A 26 -15.27 11.96 -39.59
CA HIS A 26 -15.93 10.85 -40.28
C HIS A 26 -16.34 9.78 -39.27
N PHE A 27 -17.44 9.05 -39.52
CA PHE A 27 -18.01 8.12 -38.54
C PHE A 27 -18.46 6.78 -39.15
N ASN A 28 -18.17 5.68 -38.44
CA ASN A 28 -18.77 4.37 -38.58
C ASN A 28 -20.00 4.26 -37.67
N LEU A 29 -21.18 4.52 -38.21
CA LEU A 29 -22.48 4.37 -37.55
C LEU A 29 -23.31 3.28 -38.24
N LYS A 30 -22.66 2.22 -38.74
CA LYS A 30 -23.32 1.09 -39.44
C LYS A 30 -24.31 0.35 -38.52
N HIS A 31 -24.09 0.38 -37.21
CA HIS A 31 -24.97 -0.14 -36.17
C HIS A 31 -26.24 0.70 -35.93
N CYS A 32 -26.29 1.94 -36.42
CA CYS A 32 -27.36 2.87 -36.08
C CYS A 32 -28.68 2.51 -36.78
N LYS A 33 -29.73 2.31 -35.98
CA LYS A 33 -31.07 1.94 -36.44
C LYS A 33 -31.80 3.09 -37.14
N ASN A 34 -31.51 4.33 -36.75
CA ASN A 34 -32.12 5.57 -37.28
C ASN A 34 -31.04 6.55 -37.79
N PRO A 35 -30.25 6.20 -38.82
CA PRO A 35 -29.04 6.93 -39.20
C PRO A 35 -29.33 8.34 -39.73
N ASP A 36 -30.51 8.59 -40.31
CA ASP A 36 -30.82 9.87 -40.93
C ASP A 36 -31.24 10.97 -39.92
N ASP A 37 -31.42 10.62 -38.63
CA ASP A 37 -31.74 11.55 -37.53
C ASP A 37 -30.78 11.40 -36.33
N VAL A 38 -29.51 11.75 -36.58
CA VAL A 38 -28.43 11.74 -35.57
C VAL A 38 -27.83 13.14 -35.36
N LEU A 39 -27.52 13.45 -34.10
CA LEU A 39 -27.00 14.73 -33.63
C LEU A 39 -25.66 14.53 -32.95
N LEU A 40 -24.63 15.24 -33.41
CA LEU A 40 -23.35 15.37 -32.74
C LEU A 40 -23.41 16.51 -31.73
N HIS A 41 -22.97 16.25 -30.49
CA HIS A 41 -22.84 17.22 -29.41
C HIS A 41 -21.34 17.47 -29.18
N ALA A 42 -20.91 18.71 -29.31
CA ALA A 42 -19.53 19.14 -29.07
C ALA A 42 -19.50 20.63 -28.69
N ASN A 43 -18.62 21.00 -27.76
CA ASN A 43 -18.34 22.41 -27.43
C ASN A 43 -19.61 23.24 -27.11
N LEU A 44 -20.53 22.62 -26.34
CA LEU A 44 -21.85 23.13 -25.96
C LEU A 44 -22.80 23.46 -27.13
N ARG A 45 -22.66 22.75 -28.26
CA ARG A 45 -23.52 22.89 -29.43
C ARG A 45 -23.90 21.55 -30.05
N LYS A 46 -25.06 21.55 -30.70
CA LYS A 46 -25.63 20.39 -31.41
C LYS A 46 -25.52 20.63 -32.92
N TYR A 47 -24.98 19.65 -33.62
CA TYR A 47 -24.73 19.68 -35.05
C TYR A 47 -25.39 18.44 -35.68
N ARG A 48 -26.10 18.60 -36.81
CA ARG A 48 -26.62 17.44 -37.55
C ARG A 48 -25.50 16.83 -38.38
N LEU A 49 -25.18 15.56 -38.17
CA LEU A 49 -24.25 14.85 -39.06
C LEU A 49 -24.87 14.68 -40.44
N LYS A 50 -24.02 14.61 -41.46
CA LYS A 50 -24.43 14.34 -42.84
C LYS A 50 -24.07 12.91 -43.17
N ARG A 51 -24.98 12.14 -43.75
CA ARG A 51 -24.66 10.83 -44.33
C ARG A 51 -23.77 11.00 -45.56
N HIS A 52 -22.80 10.11 -45.74
CA HIS A 52 -21.98 10.12 -46.94
C HIS A 52 -22.80 9.75 -48.18
N THR A 53 -22.56 10.47 -49.28
CA THR A 53 -22.93 10.04 -50.64
C THR A 53 -21.66 9.58 -51.36
N PRO A 54 -21.75 8.85 -52.48
CA PRO A 54 -20.56 8.47 -53.25
C PRO A 54 -19.68 9.67 -53.64
N GLN A 55 -20.28 10.83 -53.88
CA GLN A 55 -19.55 12.07 -54.20
C GLN A 55 -18.85 12.67 -52.97
N THR A 56 -19.50 12.71 -51.80
CA THR A 56 -18.86 13.28 -50.60
C THR A 56 -17.84 12.32 -49.98
N LEU A 57 -18.05 11.00 -50.12
CA LEU A 57 -17.05 10.00 -49.75
C LEU A 57 -15.84 10.07 -50.68
N ALA A 58 -16.01 10.19 -52.00
CA ALA A 58 -14.89 10.38 -52.92
C ALA A 58 -14.08 11.65 -52.62
N ARG A 59 -14.74 12.76 -52.22
CA ARG A 59 -14.06 13.98 -51.77
C ARG A 59 -13.30 13.76 -50.45
N ALA A 60 -13.94 13.13 -49.46
CA ALA A 60 -13.29 12.80 -48.19
C ALA A 60 -12.06 11.92 -48.42
N SER A 61 -12.16 10.88 -49.25
CA SER A 61 -11.05 10.01 -49.64
C SER A 61 -9.93 10.72 -50.43
N GLN A 62 -10.15 11.94 -50.96
CA GLN A 62 -9.10 12.78 -51.55
C GLN A 62 -8.39 13.62 -50.50
N ASN A 63 -9.15 14.25 -49.59
CA ASN A 63 -8.62 15.10 -48.52
C ASN A 63 -7.93 14.29 -47.39
N THR A 64 -8.41 13.07 -47.17
CA THR A 64 -8.04 12.20 -46.05
C THR A 64 -7.72 10.80 -46.60
N PRO A 65 -6.49 10.59 -47.13
CA PRO A 65 -6.23 9.49 -48.07
C PRO A 65 -6.42 8.08 -47.51
N PHE A 66 -6.22 7.87 -46.20
CA PHE A 66 -6.37 6.55 -45.57
C PHE A 66 -7.82 6.02 -45.60
N LEU A 67 -8.83 6.88 -45.77
CA LEU A 67 -10.23 6.46 -45.95
C LEU A 67 -10.43 5.58 -47.20
N LYS A 68 -9.48 5.54 -48.14
CA LYS A 68 -9.47 4.61 -49.28
C LYS A 68 -9.17 3.16 -48.88
N LEU A 69 -8.52 2.93 -47.73
CA LEU A 69 -8.13 1.61 -47.25
C LEU A 69 -9.23 0.94 -46.40
N LEU A 70 -10.17 1.74 -45.87
CA LEU A 70 -11.33 1.24 -45.14
C LEU A 70 -12.38 0.66 -46.11
N PRO A 71 -13.06 -0.45 -45.77
CA PRO A 71 -14.23 -0.89 -46.52
C PRO A 71 -15.32 0.19 -46.46
N GLN A 72 -15.80 0.66 -47.62
CA GLN A 72 -16.60 1.90 -47.71
C GLN A 72 -17.90 1.89 -46.92
N GLU A 73 -18.46 0.71 -46.61
CA GLU A 73 -19.64 0.56 -45.75
C GLU A 73 -19.42 0.98 -44.29
N HIS A 74 -18.17 1.15 -43.85
CA HIS A 74 -17.83 1.68 -42.53
C HIS A 74 -17.58 3.20 -42.51
N VAL A 75 -17.62 3.90 -43.65
CA VAL A 75 -17.43 5.36 -43.75
C VAL A 75 -18.79 6.03 -44.00
N THR A 76 -19.63 6.01 -42.96
CA THR A 76 -21.09 6.20 -43.10
C THR A 76 -21.56 7.65 -43.04
N HIS A 77 -20.97 8.47 -42.16
CA HIS A 77 -21.40 9.84 -41.87
C HIS A 77 -20.18 10.75 -41.69
N TYR A 78 -20.41 12.07 -41.79
CA TYR A 78 -19.37 13.06 -41.63
C TYR A 78 -19.91 14.43 -41.16
N ILE A 79 -18.98 15.27 -40.71
CA ILE A 79 -19.18 16.70 -40.49
C ILE A 79 -17.94 17.46 -40.96
N GLU A 80 -18.15 18.59 -41.62
CA GLU A 80 -17.09 19.53 -42.05
C GLU A 80 -17.15 20.78 -41.16
N ASP A 81 -16.01 21.43 -40.98
CA ASP A 81 -15.84 22.68 -40.25
C ASP A 81 -16.33 22.68 -38.78
N LEU A 82 -16.15 21.55 -38.06
CA LEU A 82 -16.52 21.44 -36.65
C LEU A 82 -15.52 22.21 -35.75
N PRO A 83 -15.98 23.22 -34.96
CA PRO A 83 -15.09 24.01 -34.11
C PRO A 83 -14.92 23.37 -32.72
N VAL A 84 -13.80 22.67 -32.55
CA VAL A 84 -13.41 21.95 -31.33
C VAL A 84 -12.32 22.73 -30.56
N PRO A 85 -12.13 22.53 -29.24
CA PRO A 85 -11.11 23.27 -28.48
C PRO A 85 -9.69 23.05 -29.02
N SER A 86 -8.87 24.10 -29.16
CA SER A 86 -7.47 23.95 -29.64
C SER A 86 -6.43 23.80 -28.53
N ASN A 87 -6.85 23.81 -27.26
CA ASN A 87 -5.94 23.99 -26.12
C ASN A 87 -6.21 23.08 -24.91
N ARG A 88 -7.09 22.07 -25.04
CA ARG A 88 -7.54 21.18 -23.96
C ARG A 88 -8.31 19.98 -24.53
N PRO A 89 -8.42 18.85 -23.82
CA PRO A 89 -9.34 17.78 -24.18
C PRO A 89 -10.81 18.18 -24.03
N ALA A 90 -11.70 17.46 -24.72
CA ALA A 90 -13.16 17.54 -24.56
C ALA A 90 -13.86 16.25 -25.03
N LEU A 91 -15.02 15.93 -24.46
CA LEU A 91 -15.88 14.86 -24.98
C LEU A 91 -16.61 15.34 -26.26
N ILE A 92 -16.69 14.45 -27.25
CA ILE A 92 -17.60 14.56 -28.39
C ILE A 92 -18.52 13.34 -28.37
N THR A 93 -19.82 13.54 -28.57
CA THR A 93 -20.78 12.44 -28.58
C THR A 93 -21.75 12.55 -29.74
N VAL A 94 -22.34 11.43 -30.14
CA VAL A 94 -23.42 11.37 -31.13
C VAL A 94 -24.62 10.70 -30.49
N SER A 95 -25.80 11.30 -30.59
CA SER A 95 -27.07 10.69 -30.16
C SER A 95 -28.06 10.53 -31.31
N THR A 96 -29.03 9.66 -31.14
CA THR A 96 -30.27 9.72 -31.94
C THR A 96 -31.04 11.01 -31.64
N GLY A 97 -31.93 11.42 -32.54
CA GLY A 97 -32.92 12.47 -32.28
C GLY A 97 -33.95 12.10 -31.20
N THR A 98 -34.60 13.12 -30.63
CA THR A 98 -35.51 13.00 -29.48
C THR A 98 -36.95 12.74 -29.91
N GLY A 99 -37.25 11.50 -30.29
CA GLY A 99 -38.62 11.04 -30.51
C GLY A 99 -39.46 11.10 -29.23
N ASN A 100 -40.69 11.63 -29.33
CA ASN A 100 -41.71 11.65 -28.26
C ASN A 100 -41.29 12.28 -26.91
N GLY A 101 -40.23 13.07 -26.86
CA GLY A 101 -39.81 13.82 -25.66
C GLY A 101 -38.98 13.04 -24.64
N ALA A 102 -38.55 11.82 -24.96
CA ALA A 102 -37.44 11.17 -24.25
C ALA A 102 -36.08 11.67 -24.79
N PRO A 103 -35.01 11.69 -23.97
CA PRO A 103 -33.66 11.95 -24.48
C PRO A 103 -33.21 10.82 -25.42
N GLY A 104 -32.45 11.17 -26.45
CA GLY A 104 -31.90 10.19 -27.39
C GLY A 104 -30.80 9.33 -26.76
N ASN A 105 -30.64 8.10 -27.24
CA ASN A 105 -29.50 7.26 -26.86
C ASN A 105 -28.22 7.85 -27.48
N THR A 106 -27.14 7.85 -26.71
CA THR A 106 -25.78 8.11 -27.21
C THR A 106 -25.30 6.85 -27.94
N ILE A 107 -24.99 6.98 -29.24
CA ILE A 107 -24.64 5.87 -30.14
C ILE A 107 -23.17 5.87 -30.56
N ALA A 108 -22.45 6.97 -30.30
CA ALA A 108 -20.99 7.05 -30.37
C ALA A 108 -20.46 8.10 -29.37
N MET A 109 -19.24 7.90 -28.92
CA MET A 109 -18.53 8.72 -27.93
C MET A 109 -17.04 8.73 -28.31
N HIS A 110 -16.38 9.89 -28.21
CA HIS A 110 -15.00 10.09 -28.63
C HIS A 110 -14.32 11.15 -27.75
N LEU A 111 -13.05 10.92 -27.43
CA LEU A 111 -12.19 11.87 -26.72
C LEU A 111 -11.45 12.76 -27.73
N HIS A 112 -11.89 13.99 -27.90
CA HIS A 112 -11.13 14.97 -28.67
C HIS A 112 -9.93 15.45 -27.84
N VAL A 113 -8.72 15.34 -28.42
CA VAL A 113 -7.49 16.00 -27.93
C VAL A 113 -6.92 16.87 -29.07
N PRO A 114 -6.48 18.12 -28.81
CA PRO A 114 -6.04 19.05 -29.85
C PRO A 114 -4.83 18.54 -30.64
N LYS A 115 -4.72 18.94 -31.90
CA LYS A 115 -3.64 18.47 -32.80
C LYS A 115 -2.23 18.72 -32.22
N ALA A 116 -2.02 19.84 -31.54
CA ALA A 116 -0.76 20.16 -30.89
C ALA A 116 -0.36 19.14 -29.80
N GLY A 117 -1.31 18.72 -28.96
CA GLY A 117 -1.09 17.70 -27.94
C GLY A 117 -0.79 16.32 -28.55
N ARG A 118 -1.53 15.94 -29.61
CA ARG A 118 -1.28 14.67 -30.33
C ARG A 118 0.11 14.62 -30.97
N ALA A 119 0.57 15.73 -31.55
CA ALA A 119 1.93 15.84 -32.10
C ALA A 119 3.00 15.72 -30.99
N ALA A 120 2.85 16.47 -29.89
CA ALA A 120 3.79 16.44 -28.77
C ALA A 120 3.87 15.07 -28.07
N ALA A 121 2.74 14.36 -27.94
CA ALA A 121 2.70 13.00 -27.43
C ALA A 121 3.44 12.01 -28.35
N ARG A 122 3.23 12.10 -29.68
CA ARG A 122 3.94 11.27 -30.66
C ARG A 122 5.46 11.49 -30.64
N GLU A 123 5.92 12.74 -30.50
CA GLU A 123 7.35 13.02 -30.33
C GLU A 123 7.93 12.37 -29.06
N GLU A 124 7.21 12.40 -27.95
CA GLU A 124 7.68 11.79 -26.70
C GLU A 124 7.68 10.26 -26.76
N MET A 125 6.62 9.65 -27.30
CA MET A 125 6.58 8.20 -27.55
C MET A 125 7.76 7.75 -28.43
N LYS A 126 8.08 8.51 -29.50
CA LYS A 126 9.24 8.26 -30.35
C LYS A 126 10.57 8.31 -29.60
N LYS A 127 10.78 9.32 -28.73
CA LYS A 127 11.99 9.40 -27.86
C LYS A 127 12.13 8.20 -26.93
N ARG A 128 11.01 7.61 -26.51
CA ARG A 128 10.93 6.45 -25.60
C ARG A 128 10.95 5.09 -26.32
N GLY A 129 11.20 5.07 -27.64
CA GLY A 129 11.22 3.85 -28.45
C GLY A 129 9.84 3.26 -28.78
N LYS A 130 8.76 3.97 -28.42
CA LYS A 130 7.36 3.55 -28.58
C LYS A 130 6.73 4.16 -29.85
N ASP A 131 7.47 4.15 -30.96
CA ASP A 131 7.04 4.81 -32.19
C ASP A 131 5.86 4.07 -32.84
N VAL A 132 4.70 4.73 -32.92
CA VAL A 132 3.45 4.19 -33.52
C VAL A 132 3.64 3.81 -34.99
N PHE A 133 4.66 4.35 -35.68
CA PHE A 133 5.03 3.97 -37.04
C PHE A 133 5.85 2.68 -37.16
N ALA A 134 6.36 2.11 -36.05
CA ALA A 134 7.15 0.87 -36.07
C ALA A 134 6.29 -0.40 -36.21
N SER A 135 4.96 -0.28 -36.03
CA SER A 135 3.98 -1.36 -36.13
C SER A 135 2.78 -0.94 -37.00
N ALA A 136 1.86 -1.86 -37.28
CA ALA A 136 0.59 -1.50 -37.93
C ALA A 136 -0.31 -0.76 -36.92
N HIS A 137 -0.87 0.38 -37.31
CA HIS A 137 -1.74 1.20 -36.47
C HIS A 137 -2.96 0.37 -36.01
N TYR A 138 -3.03 0.00 -34.73
CA TYR A 138 -3.95 -1.05 -34.24
C TYR A 138 -5.42 -0.87 -34.66
N LYS A 139 -5.97 0.35 -34.53
CA LYS A 139 -7.30 0.74 -35.00
C LYS A 139 -7.56 0.41 -36.49
N LEU A 140 -6.56 0.58 -37.36
CA LEU A 140 -6.66 0.25 -38.79
C LEU A 140 -6.42 -1.24 -39.05
N ALA A 141 -5.58 -1.90 -38.26
CA ALA A 141 -5.37 -3.35 -38.32
C ALA A 141 -6.65 -4.15 -38.03
N ARG A 142 -7.56 -3.61 -37.20
CA ARG A 142 -8.92 -4.16 -36.99
C ARG A 142 -9.81 -4.16 -38.25
N TYR A 143 -9.46 -3.39 -39.29
CA TYR A 143 -10.07 -3.45 -40.62
C TYR A 143 -9.26 -4.28 -41.64
N GLY A 144 -8.25 -5.02 -41.18
CA GLY A 144 -7.34 -5.81 -42.03
C GLY A 144 -6.20 -5.02 -42.68
N ILE A 145 -6.04 -3.73 -42.35
CA ILE A 145 -5.03 -2.85 -42.96
C ILE A 145 -3.65 -3.13 -42.33
N THR A 146 -2.68 -3.53 -43.15
CA THR A 146 -1.33 -3.89 -42.70
C THR A 146 -0.40 -2.67 -42.67
N SER A 147 0.79 -2.82 -42.07
CA SER A 147 1.84 -1.79 -42.16
C SER A 147 2.35 -1.57 -43.60
N ASP A 148 2.21 -2.54 -44.50
CA ASP A 148 2.54 -2.38 -45.93
C ASP A 148 1.54 -1.46 -46.65
N ASP A 149 0.25 -1.61 -46.36
CA ASP A 149 -0.81 -0.74 -46.91
C ASP A 149 -0.67 0.73 -46.46
N LEU A 150 -0.05 0.95 -45.29
CA LEU A 150 0.21 2.28 -44.74
C LEU A 150 1.49 2.94 -45.29
N LYS A 151 2.44 2.18 -45.89
CA LYS A 151 3.70 2.75 -46.43
C LYS A 151 3.50 3.94 -47.39
N PRO A 152 2.53 3.96 -48.32
CA PRO A 152 2.27 5.12 -49.19
C PRO A 152 1.78 6.36 -48.43
N LEU A 153 1.22 6.19 -47.23
CA LEU A 153 0.67 7.25 -46.39
C LEU A 153 1.69 7.87 -45.43
N VAL A 154 2.87 7.25 -45.24
CA VAL A 154 3.96 7.82 -44.42
C VAL A 154 4.53 9.12 -45.02
N LEU A 155 4.20 9.43 -46.28
CA LEU A 155 4.53 10.69 -46.95
C LEU A 155 3.43 11.77 -46.83
N ASP A 156 2.27 11.45 -46.24
CA ASP A 156 1.24 12.43 -45.88
C ASP A 156 1.63 13.10 -44.56
N SER A 157 1.81 14.44 -44.59
CA SER A 157 2.22 15.23 -43.41
C SER A 157 1.22 15.20 -42.26
N ASP A 158 -0.03 14.84 -42.54
CA ASP A 158 -1.12 14.77 -41.57
C ASP A 158 -1.47 13.33 -41.18
N PHE A 159 -0.69 12.34 -41.63
CA PHE A 159 -0.77 10.97 -41.13
C PHE A 159 0.16 10.77 -39.91
N PRO A 160 -0.29 10.12 -38.81
CA PRO A 160 -1.58 9.48 -38.57
C PRO A 160 -2.57 10.41 -37.83
N ASP A 161 -2.32 11.73 -37.73
CA ASP A 161 -3.24 12.67 -37.04
C ASP A 161 -4.67 12.61 -37.61
N HIS A 162 -4.81 12.31 -38.90
CA HIS A 162 -6.07 12.07 -39.60
C HIS A 162 -6.80 10.78 -39.16
N VAL A 163 -6.13 9.79 -38.57
CA VAL A 163 -6.79 8.56 -38.07
C VAL A 163 -7.69 8.86 -36.87
N ASP A 164 -7.40 9.95 -36.15
CA ASP A 164 -8.24 10.53 -35.10
C ASP A 164 -9.41 11.38 -35.63
N ASP A 165 -9.50 11.63 -36.95
CA ASP A 165 -10.70 12.25 -37.54
C ASP A 165 -11.77 11.19 -37.89
N TYR A 166 -11.40 9.91 -37.95
CA TYR A 166 -12.34 8.79 -38.12
C TYR A 166 -12.79 8.22 -36.77
N ASN A 167 -14.09 8.07 -36.59
CA ASN A 167 -14.74 7.67 -35.34
C ASN A 167 -15.42 6.32 -35.53
N ASP A 168 -15.10 5.34 -34.69
CA ASP A 168 -15.67 3.99 -34.71
C ASP A 168 -15.84 3.47 -33.25
N PRO A 169 -16.35 2.24 -33.04
CA PRO A 169 -16.54 1.71 -31.69
C PRO A 169 -15.27 1.58 -30.82
N MET A 170 -14.06 1.67 -31.38
CA MET A 170 -12.84 1.75 -30.56
C MET A 170 -12.75 3.09 -29.82
N GLU A 171 -13.26 4.18 -30.40
CA GLU A 171 -13.35 5.48 -29.70
C GLU A 171 -14.30 5.42 -28.49
N ILE A 172 -15.35 4.59 -28.57
CA ILE A 172 -16.28 4.36 -27.44
C ILE A 172 -15.56 3.62 -26.31
N ALA A 173 -14.81 2.56 -26.62
CA ALA A 173 -13.98 1.83 -25.65
C ALA A 173 -12.92 2.73 -25.00
N VAL A 174 -12.18 3.49 -25.81
CA VAL A 174 -11.18 4.46 -25.35
C VAL A 174 -11.80 5.50 -24.43
N ALA A 175 -12.96 6.06 -24.81
CA ALA A 175 -13.63 7.08 -24.01
C ALA A 175 -14.20 6.50 -22.70
N ILE A 176 -14.77 5.29 -22.69
CA ILE A 176 -15.23 4.62 -21.46
C ILE A 176 -14.07 4.47 -20.47
N LEU A 177 -12.94 3.89 -20.89
CA LEU A 177 -11.78 3.68 -20.02
C LEU A 177 -11.16 5.00 -19.52
N PHE A 178 -11.19 6.06 -20.34
CA PHE A 178 -10.67 7.38 -19.96
C PHE A 178 -11.49 8.10 -18.87
N HIS A 179 -12.73 7.68 -18.59
CA HIS A 179 -13.50 8.22 -17.46
C HIS A 179 -12.99 7.74 -16.09
N HIS A 180 -12.12 6.72 -16.03
CA HIS A 180 -11.59 6.22 -14.76
C HIS A 180 -10.60 7.22 -14.11
N PRO A 181 -10.71 7.56 -12.81
CA PRO A 181 -9.88 8.59 -12.16
C PRO A 181 -8.36 8.37 -12.29
N SER A 182 -7.88 7.12 -12.33
CA SER A 182 -6.44 6.82 -12.50
C SER A 182 -5.91 7.02 -13.94
N LEU A 183 -6.78 7.40 -14.89
CA LEU A 183 -6.50 7.65 -16.31
C LEU A 183 -6.99 9.04 -16.77
N LEU A 184 -8.01 9.60 -16.14
CA LEU A 184 -8.59 10.90 -16.46
C LEU A 184 -7.60 12.05 -16.19
N ASN A 185 -7.14 12.72 -17.24
CA ASN A 185 -6.31 13.92 -17.12
C ASN A 185 -6.82 15.02 -18.08
N LEU A 186 -7.03 16.23 -17.57
CA LEU A 186 -7.63 17.35 -18.30
C LEU A 186 -6.65 18.47 -18.64
N SER A 187 -5.35 18.28 -18.40
CA SER A 187 -4.33 19.31 -18.65
C SER A 187 -4.36 19.80 -20.09
N GLY A 188 -4.34 21.12 -20.25
CA GLY A 188 -4.14 21.80 -21.53
C GLY A 188 -2.67 21.95 -21.93
N ASP A 189 -1.73 21.50 -21.09
CA ASP A 189 -0.30 21.77 -21.28
C ASP A 189 0.23 21.12 -22.55
N LYS A 190 1.06 21.90 -23.27
CA LYS A 190 1.56 21.57 -24.61
C LYS A 190 0.43 21.21 -25.61
N GLY A 191 -0.79 21.71 -25.36
CA GLY A 191 -1.98 21.42 -26.16
C GLY A 191 -2.70 20.12 -25.80
N GLY A 192 -2.48 19.57 -24.59
CA GLY A 192 -3.05 18.28 -24.17
C GLY A 192 -2.14 17.08 -24.45
N ALA A 193 -0.82 17.24 -24.30
CA ALA A 193 0.14 16.16 -24.59
C ALA A 193 -0.02 14.95 -23.66
N ILE A 194 -0.36 15.18 -22.39
CA ILE A 194 -0.55 14.13 -21.39
C ILE A 194 -1.79 13.27 -21.68
N PRO A 195 -3.01 13.82 -21.85
CA PRO A 195 -4.17 13.02 -22.26
C PRO A 195 -4.00 12.29 -23.60
N ALA A 196 -3.30 12.88 -24.58
CA ALA A 196 -2.95 12.17 -25.82
C ALA A 196 -2.01 10.97 -25.56
N TYR A 197 -1.00 11.12 -24.70
CA TYR A 197 -0.10 10.02 -24.33
C TYR A 197 -0.84 8.90 -23.57
N ILE A 198 -1.79 9.24 -22.69
CA ILE A 198 -2.61 8.25 -21.97
C ILE A 198 -3.51 7.48 -22.95
N LYS A 199 -4.17 8.17 -23.89
CA LYS A 199 -4.99 7.56 -24.96
C LYS A 199 -4.19 6.51 -25.74
N GLU A 200 -3.02 6.85 -26.26
CA GLU A 200 -2.25 5.93 -27.12
C GLU A 200 -1.45 4.88 -26.34
N ASN A 201 -0.62 5.29 -25.37
CA ASN A 201 0.36 4.42 -24.73
C ASN A 201 -0.20 3.59 -23.55
N CYS A 202 -1.36 3.96 -22.99
CA CYS A 202 -1.96 3.22 -21.88
C CYS A 202 -3.26 2.54 -22.30
N ILE A 203 -4.23 3.31 -22.83
CA ILE A 203 -5.58 2.81 -23.12
C ILE A 203 -5.59 1.97 -24.40
N THR A 204 -5.15 2.52 -25.54
CA THR A 204 -5.04 1.77 -26.81
C THR A 204 -4.13 0.55 -26.68
N ALA A 205 -3.03 0.66 -25.91
CA ALA A 205 -2.13 -0.47 -25.65
C ALA A 205 -2.79 -1.62 -24.86
N ALA A 206 -3.65 -1.32 -23.88
CA ALA A 206 -4.42 -2.33 -23.15
C ALA A 206 -5.49 -2.99 -24.04
N ILE A 207 -6.21 -2.21 -24.85
CA ILE A 207 -7.17 -2.71 -25.86
C ILE A 207 -6.47 -3.54 -26.95
N GLN A 208 -5.18 -3.31 -27.21
CA GLN A 208 -4.40 -4.17 -28.11
C GLN A 208 -4.00 -5.49 -27.44
N ASN A 209 -3.75 -5.50 -26.13
CA ASN A 209 -3.32 -6.69 -25.39
C ASN A 209 -4.48 -7.66 -25.11
N ASP A 210 -5.68 -7.15 -24.79
CA ASP A 210 -6.90 -7.97 -24.61
C ASP A 210 -7.55 -8.42 -25.93
N SER A 211 -6.82 -8.27 -27.05
CA SER A 211 -7.25 -8.46 -28.44
C SER A 211 -8.40 -7.55 -28.92
N GLY A 212 -8.88 -6.63 -28.09
CA GLY A 212 -9.96 -5.70 -28.38
C GLY A 212 -11.31 -6.13 -27.82
N THR A 213 -11.33 -6.97 -26.78
CA THR A 213 -12.55 -7.59 -26.23
C THR A 213 -13.64 -6.57 -25.90
N LEU A 214 -13.30 -5.41 -25.30
CA LEU A 214 -14.25 -4.32 -25.06
C LEU A 214 -14.80 -3.69 -26.36
N VAL A 215 -13.98 -3.58 -27.41
CA VAL A 215 -14.41 -3.03 -28.70
C VAL A 215 -15.39 -3.98 -29.37
N ASP A 216 -15.16 -5.29 -29.27
CA ASP A 216 -16.04 -6.32 -29.84
C ASP A 216 -17.38 -6.39 -29.11
N ALA A 217 -17.37 -6.36 -27.76
CA ALA A 217 -18.60 -6.28 -26.96
C ALA A 217 -19.48 -5.05 -27.33
N ILE A 218 -18.87 -3.89 -27.59
CA ILE A 218 -19.58 -2.67 -28.03
C ILE A 218 -20.12 -2.81 -29.47
N ASN A 219 -19.39 -3.49 -30.37
CA ASN A 219 -19.86 -3.74 -31.74
C ASN A 219 -21.11 -4.63 -31.76
N ASP A 220 -21.11 -5.73 -30.99
CA ASP A 220 -22.18 -6.74 -31.00
C ASP A 220 -23.53 -6.18 -30.52
N VAL A 221 -23.52 -5.28 -29.53
CA VAL A 221 -24.74 -4.63 -29.00
C VAL A 221 -25.15 -3.37 -29.76
N GLY A 222 -24.22 -2.75 -30.51
CA GLY A 222 -24.46 -1.59 -31.36
C GLY A 222 -25.09 -0.40 -30.61
N ASP A 223 -26.24 0.08 -31.09
CA ASP A 223 -27.05 1.15 -30.44
C ASP A 223 -27.45 0.86 -28.97
N GLY A 224 -27.21 -0.36 -28.47
CA GLY A 224 -27.55 -0.81 -27.12
C GLY A 224 -26.45 -0.67 -26.05
N TRP A 225 -25.22 -0.25 -26.40
CA TRP A 225 -24.05 -0.29 -25.50
C TRP A 225 -24.20 0.46 -24.16
N GLN A 226 -25.13 1.41 -24.09
CA GLN A 226 -25.63 2.02 -22.86
C GLN A 226 -27.13 2.28 -22.92
N LYS A 227 -27.77 2.20 -21.76
CA LYS A 227 -29.21 2.35 -21.58
C LYS A 227 -29.52 3.62 -20.79
N LYS A 228 -30.35 4.51 -21.35
CA LYS A 228 -30.91 5.63 -20.59
C LYS A 228 -31.90 5.12 -19.55
N VAL A 229 -31.75 5.57 -18.31
CA VAL A 229 -32.62 5.26 -17.16
C VAL A 229 -32.99 6.55 -16.44
N LEU A 230 -34.06 6.53 -15.64
CA LEU A 230 -34.45 7.69 -14.82
C LEU A 230 -33.41 7.96 -13.73
N LEU A 231 -33.08 9.23 -13.50
CA LEU A 231 -32.31 9.63 -12.34
C LEU A 231 -33.22 9.58 -11.10
N LEU A 232 -32.86 8.71 -10.16
CA LEU A 232 -33.48 8.59 -8.84
C LEU A 232 -32.55 9.18 -7.78
N ASP A 233 -33.11 9.66 -6.68
CA ASP A 233 -32.34 10.06 -5.50
C ASP A 233 -32.13 8.91 -4.50
N TRP A 234 -31.49 9.22 -3.38
CA TRP A 234 -31.22 8.30 -2.27
C TRP A 234 -32.49 7.73 -1.59
N ASN A 235 -33.67 8.31 -1.83
CA ASN A 235 -34.96 7.80 -1.37
C ASN A 235 -35.69 6.96 -2.45
N ASN A 236 -35.07 6.78 -3.63
CA ASN A 236 -35.66 6.29 -4.88
C ASN A 236 -36.71 7.23 -5.52
N ASP A 237 -36.78 8.49 -5.09
CA ASP A 237 -37.66 9.49 -5.69
C ASP A 237 -37.06 10.03 -7.00
N LYS A 238 -37.91 10.26 -8.00
CA LYS A 238 -37.47 10.78 -9.31
C LYS A 238 -36.94 12.20 -9.19
N VAL A 239 -35.80 12.48 -9.80
CA VAL A 239 -35.26 13.84 -9.91
C VAL A 239 -35.87 14.55 -11.13
N TYR A 240 -36.23 15.82 -10.97
CA TYR A 240 -36.89 16.63 -11.99
C TYR A 240 -36.13 17.93 -12.30
N ASP A 241 -36.27 18.41 -13.53
CA ASP A 241 -35.81 19.75 -13.94
C ASP A 241 -36.74 20.86 -13.41
N ASP A 242 -36.35 22.13 -13.62
CA ASP A 242 -37.14 23.29 -13.17
C ASP A 242 -38.49 23.43 -13.92
N ASN A 243 -38.68 22.67 -15.01
CA ASN A 243 -39.92 22.56 -15.78
C ASN A 243 -40.77 21.31 -15.40
N LYS A 244 -40.36 20.55 -14.36
CA LYS A 244 -40.98 19.30 -13.90
C LYS A 244 -40.91 18.11 -14.88
N LYS A 245 -39.93 18.10 -15.79
CA LYS A 245 -39.57 16.92 -16.58
C LYS A 245 -38.66 16.01 -15.76
N PRO A 246 -38.78 14.67 -15.86
CA PRO A 246 -37.85 13.77 -15.20
C PRO A 246 -36.46 13.83 -15.86
N ILE A 247 -35.41 13.74 -15.05
CA ILE A 247 -34.02 13.68 -15.50
C ILE A 247 -33.62 12.23 -15.77
N TYR A 248 -32.66 12.04 -16.68
CA TYR A 248 -32.17 10.73 -17.09
C TYR A 248 -30.65 10.64 -16.92
N THR A 249 -30.18 9.45 -16.59
CA THR A 249 -28.78 9.07 -16.56
C THR A 249 -28.54 7.86 -17.48
N ALA A 250 -27.33 7.30 -17.48
CA ALA A 250 -26.97 6.11 -18.26
C ALA A 250 -26.41 4.99 -17.38
N LYS A 251 -26.54 3.76 -17.88
CA LYS A 251 -25.82 2.58 -17.41
C LYS A 251 -25.24 1.83 -18.60
N LEU A 252 -24.08 1.21 -18.44
CA LEU A 252 -23.51 0.33 -19.46
C LEU A 252 -24.39 -0.93 -19.66
N GLU A 253 -24.29 -1.52 -20.84
CA GLU A 253 -24.77 -2.88 -21.11
C GLU A 253 -23.92 -3.91 -20.32
N GLU A 254 -24.49 -5.05 -19.94
CA GLU A 254 -23.89 -6.02 -19.00
C GLU A 254 -22.61 -6.65 -19.57
N GLY A 255 -22.63 -7.10 -20.82
CA GLY A 255 -21.46 -7.63 -21.52
C GLY A 255 -20.39 -6.56 -21.77
N VAL A 256 -20.80 -5.33 -22.11
CA VAL A 256 -19.88 -4.18 -22.23
C VAL A 256 -19.19 -3.88 -20.90
N ASN A 257 -19.91 -3.96 -19.78
CA ASN A 257 -19.37 -3.74 -18.44
C ASN A 257 -18.39 -4.85 -18.02
N MET A 258 -18.72 -6.12 -18.28
CA MET A 258 -17.81 -7.26 -18.07
C MET A 258 -16.52 -7.17 -18.92
N ALA A 259 -16.63 -6.72 -20.18
CA ALA A 259 -15.45 -6.53 -21.03
C ALA A 259 -14.58 -5.37 -20.51
N MET A 260 -15.17 -4.22 -20.15
CA MET A 260 -14.47 -3.08 -19.54
C MET A 260 -13.72 -3.49 -18.27
N THR A 261 -14.38 -4.27 -17.42
CA THR A 261 -13.82 -4.86 -16.19
C THR A 261 -12.56 -5.69 -16.45
N SER A 262 -12.41 -6.26 -17.66
CA SER A 262 -11.26 -7.06 -18.07
C SER A 262 -10.11 -6.22 -18.66
N THR A 263 -10.42 -5.18 -19.46
CA THR A 263 -9.41 -4.32 -20.10
C THR A 263 -8.81 -3.27 -19.14
N LEU A 264 -9.63 -2.72 -18.23
CA LEU A 264 -9.28 -1.58 -17.38
C LEU A 264 -8.06 -1.80 -16.46
N PRO A 265 -7.87 -2.97 -15.81
CA PRO A 265 -6.72 -3.21 -14.93
C PRO A 265 -5.36 -2.94 -15.60
N LEU A 266 -5.17 -3.42 -16.82
CA LEU A 266 -3.93 -3.26 -17.58
C LEU A 266 -3.72 -1.80 -18.01
N ALA A 267 -4.78 -1.09 -18.42
CA ALA A 267 -4.68 0.33 -18.77
C ALA A 267 -4.18 1.16 -17.58
N ILE A 268 -4.64 0.85 -16.36
CA ILE A 268 -4.17 1.45 -15.11
C ILE A 268 -2.71 1.06 -14.84
N GLN A 269 -2.34 -0.22 -14.92
CA GLN A 269 -0.96 -0.66 -14.70
C GLN A 269 0.03 0.06 -15.63
N LEU A 270 -0.30 0.16 -16.93
CA LEU A 270 0.49 0.87 -17.93
C LEU A 270 0.66 2.36 -17.61
N SER A 271 -0.38 3.03 -17.09
CA SER A 271 -0.28 4.45 -16.72
C SER A 271 0.49 4.68 -15.41
N ARG A 272 0.37 3.76 -14.45
CA ARG A 272 1.03 3.82 -13.13
C ARG A 272 2.52 3.52 -13.17
N GLN A 273 3.05 2.90 -14.23
CA GLN A 273 4.48 2.53 -14.35
C GLN A 273 5.31 3.39 -15.33
N ASP A 274 4.70 4.23 -16.18
CA ASP A 274 5.46 5.05 -17.13
C ASP A 274 5.95 6.35 -16.48
N GLU A 275 7.28 6.54 -16.43
CA GLU A 275 7.95 7.72 -15.86
C GLU A 275 7.53 9.04 -16.54
N TYR A 276 6.95 9.02 -17.75
CA TYR A 276 6.38 10.25 -18.36
C TYR A 276 5.19 10.81 -17.59
N LEU A 277 4.47 9.94 -16.86
CA LEU A 277 3.22 10.26 -16.17
C LEU A 277 3.43 10.52 -14.67
N ARG A 278 4.70 10.49 -14.22
CA ARG A 278 5.11 10.92 -12.88
C ARG A 278 4.81 12.41 -12.68
N GLY A 279 4.14 12.74 -11.59
CA GLY A 279 3.72 14.10 -11.27
C GLY A 279 2.51 14.61 -12.07
N ALA A 280 1.86 13.75 -12.87
CA ALA A 280 0.64 14.10 -13.63
C ALA A 280 -0.45 13.02 -13.61
N LEU A 281 -0.13 11.82 -13.11
CA LEU A 281 -1.08 10.77 -12.73
C LEU A 281 -0.68 10.09 -11.42
N TRP A 282 0.61 9.86 -11.19
CA TRP A 282 1.15 9.19 -10.01
C TRP A 282 2.35 9.95 -9.43
N LYS A 283 2.54 9.89 -8.11
CA LYS A 283 3.70 10.46 -7.39
C LYS A 283 4.31 9.34 -6.52
N VAL A 284 5.63 9.38 -6.26
CA VAL A 284 6.32 8.46 -5.34
C VAL A 284 6.71 9.26 -4.10
N LEU A 285 6.42 8.70 -2.93
CA LEU A 285 6.71 9.28 -1.63
C LEU A 285 7.83 8.48 -0.97
N ASP A 286 8.85 9.19 -0.47
CA ASP A 286 9.94 8.59 0.29
C ASP A 286 9.45 8.23 1.71
N GLY A 287 9.39 6.94 2.02
CA GLY A 287 9.13 6.44 3.37
C GLY A 287 10.29 6.75 4.33
N VAL A 288 9.95 7.02 5.59
CA VAL A 288 10.92 7.42 6.63
C VAL A 288 10.88 6.44 7.80
N VAL A 289 11.93 5.63 7.94
CA VAL A 289 12.09 4.64 9.04
C VAL A 289 12.78 5.22 10.28
N SER A 290 13.65 6.23 10.12
CA SER A 290 14.36 6.84 11.25
C SER A 290 14.81 8.28 10.95
N SER A 291 14.53 9.22 11.86
CA SER A 291 15.13 10.56 11.85
C SER A 291 16.28 10.65 12.86
N GLU A 292 17.42 11.23 12.47
CA GLU A 292 18.51 11.52 13.40
C GLU A 292 18.13 12.67 14.34
N TYR A 293 17.82 12.35 15.60
CA TYR A 293 17.75 13.35 16.67
C TYR A 293 19.11 14.07 16.76
N GLN A 294 19.12 15.41 16.74
CA GLN A 294 20.35 16.22 16.76
C GLN A 294 21.06 16.23 18.13
N GLY A 295 21.61 15.07 18.54
CA GLY A 295 22.53 14.94 19.66
C GLY A 295 23.89 15.55 19.35
N THR A 296 24.00 16.88 19.39
CA THR A 296 25.24 17.60 19.06
C THR A 296 26.32 17.41 20.14
N ALA A 297 27.23 16.46 19.92
CA ALA A 297 28.40 16.28 20.78
C ALA A 297 29.41 17.43 20.58
N GLY A 298 29.38 18.44 21.46
CA GLY A 298 30.30 19.58 21.38
C GLY A 298 30.39 20.41 22.66
N SER A 299 31.60 20.50 23.23
CA SER A 299 31.90 21.09 24.54
C SER A 299 31.86 22.63 24.62
N LYS A 300 31.03 23.29 23.81
CA LYS A 300 30.83 24.76 23.81
C LYS A 300 29.38 25.24 23.76
N ALA A 301 28.39 24.33 23.87
CA ALA A 301 26.97 24.69 23.84
C ALA A 301 26.34 25.04 25.21
N VAL A 302 27.10 24.89 26.31
CA VAL A 302 26.54 24.85 27.68
C VAL A 302 26.41 26.25 28.32
N GLU A 303 27.33 27.18 28.05
CA GLU A 303 27.46 28.42 28.83
C GLU A 303 26.53 29.58 28.41
N SER A 304 25.71 29.41 27.35
CA SER A 304 24.81 30.47 26.84
C SER A 304 23.31 30.14 26.89
N ARG A 305 22.92 28.98 27.44
CA ARG A 305 21.51 28.54 27.53
C ARG A 305 21.02 28.29 28.97
N ALA A 306 21.75 28.79 29.96
CA ALA A 306 21.50 28.56 31.39
C ALA A 306 20.68 29.67 32.11
N GLN A 307 20.03 30.57 31.35
CA GLN A 307 19.07 31.54 31.88
C GLN A 307 17.81 31.52 31.01
N GLN A 308 16.63 31.61 31.64
CA GLN A 308 15.30 31.41 31.05
C GLN A 308 15.07 30.04 30.37
N ARG A 309 14.88 29.01 31.21
CA ARG A 309 13.94 27.91 30.90
C ARG A 309 13.03 27.73 32.11
N ASP A 310 11.80 28.18 31.98
CA ASP A 310 10.77 28.09 33.01
C ASP A 310 10.06 26.72 33.00
N GLN A 311 9.17 26.50 33.96
CA GLN A 311 8.47 25.23 34.15
C GLN A 311 7.48 24.91 33.01
N ASN A 312 7.94 24.22 31.96
CA ASN A 312 7.06 23.58 30.98
C ASN A 312 7.60 22.21 30.55
N ALA A 313 6.71 21.22 30.51
CA ALA A 313 7.07 19.85 30.14
C ALA A 313 7.53 19.76 28.68
N GLN A 314 8.64 19.06 28.44
CA GLN A 314 9.12 18.77 27.08
C GLN A 314 8.36 17.57 26.51
N TRP A 315 7.19 17.85 25.93
CA TRP A 315 6.43 16.95 25.06
C TRP A 315 7.20 16.64 23.77
N GLN A 316 7.02 15.45 23.20
CA GLN A 316 7.63 15.02 21.93
C GLN A 316 6.69 14.05 21.20
N LEU A 317 6.62 14.15 19.86
CA LEU A 317 5.78 13.30 19.01
C LEU A 317 6.38 11.88 18.88
N LYS A 318 5.54 10.84 18.89
CA LYS A 318 6.00 9.43 18.78
C LYS A 318 6.26 8.96 17.35
N ASN A 319 5.38 9.39 16.45
CA ASN A 319 5.30 8.89 15.09
C ASN A 319 5.71 10.02 14.14
N LEU A 320 6.70 9.74 13.28
CA LEU A 320 7.43 10.76 12.49
C LEU A 320 7.39 10.46 10.97
N THR A 321 6.65 9.44 10.55
CA THR A 321 6.60 8.92 9.17
C THR A 321 5.38 9.48 8.42
N PRO A 322 5.43 9.67 7.09
CA PRO A 322 4.25 9.95 6.28
C PRO A 322 3.27 8.77 6.17
N GLY A 323 2.04 8.95 6.66
CA GLY A 323 0.96 7.97 6.56
C GLY A 323 0.26 7.99 5.20
N LYS A 324 0.75 7.20 4.22
CA LYS A 324 0.21 7.05 2.85
C LYS A 324 -0.44 8.33 2.29
N GLY A 325 0.42 9.25 1.85
CA GLY A 325 -0.01 10.54 1.29
C GLY A 325 -0.40 11.59 2.33
N VAL A 326 -0.08 11.42 3.61
CA VAL A 326 -0.34 12.42 4.66
C VAL A 326 0.88 12.59 5.55
N VAL A 327 1.36 13.82 5.72
CA VAL A 327 2.51 14.15 6.57
C VAL A 327 2.02 14.92 7.80
N VAL A 328 2.63 14.67 8.95
CA VAL A 328 2.47 15.47 10.17
C VAL A 328 3.86 15.90 10.61
N ASP A 329 4.20 17.19 10.53
CA ASP A 329 5.56 17.67 10.77
C ASP A 329 5.90 17.66 12.28
N PRO A 330 6.85 16.83 12.75
CA PRO A 330 7.24 16.82 14.15
C PRO A 330 8.01 18.07 14.59
N ALA A 331 8.61 18.84 13.68
CA ALA A 331 9.31 20.08 14.01
C ALA A 331 8.33 21.25 14.26
N SER A 332 7.12 21.20 13.69
CA SER A 332 6.04 22.18 13.92
C SER A 332 5.39 22.10 15.31
N VAL A 333 5.59 21.00 16.05
CA VAL A 333 4.91 20.74 17.34
C VAL A 333 5.33 21.78 18.37
N THR A 334 4.43 22.74 18.59
CA THR A 334 4.64 23.92 19.44
C THR A 334 3.51 24.03 20.45
N CYS A 335 3.85 24.39 21.70
CA CYS A 335 2.88 24.62 22.77
C CYS A 335 3.01 26.06 23.28
N GLU A 336 2.03 26.90 22.96
CA GLU A 336 1.93 28.28 23.47
C GLU A 336 0.83 28.34 24.54
N GLY A 337 1.26 28.30 25.81
CA GLY A 337 0.34 28.02 26.93
C GLY A 337 -0.28 26.63 26.77
N ASN A 338 -1.61 26.55 26.83
CA ASN A 338 -2.37 25.32 26.61
C ASN A 338 -2.67 25.00 25.14
N ASN A 339 -2.32 25.88 24.18
CA ASN A 339 -2.59 25.60 22.77
C ASN A 339 -1.43 24.83 22.13
N MET A 340 -1.73 23.67 21.56
CA MET A 340 -0.81 22.92 20.71
C MET A 340 -1.07 23.29 19.24
N SER A 341 0.00 23.48 18.46
CA SER A 341 -0.06 23.58 17.00
C SER A 341 0.80 22.50 16.35
N VAL A 342 0.34 22.01 15.19
CA VAL A 342 1.03 21.00 14.38
C VAL A 342 0.64 21.16 12.90
N THR A 343 1.60 21.09 12.00
CA THR A 343 1.38 21.23 10.55
C THR A 343 1.15 19.88 9.90
N VAL A 344 0.15 19.83 9.03
CA VAL A 344 -0.29 18.65 8.28
C VAL A 344 -0.27 18.96 6.78
N GLU A 345 0.21 18.00 6.00
CA GLU A 345 0.22 18.02 4.53
C GLU A 345 -0.56 16.82 4.01
N ASN A 346 -1.34 16.96 2.93
CA ASN A 346 -1.98 15.85 2.23
C ASN A 346 -1.58 15.88 0.76
N GLN A 347 -0.93 14.81 0.33
CA GLN A 347 -0.20 14.67 -0.92
C GLN A 347 -0.94 13.80 -1.95
N TRP A 348 -2.19 13.43 -1.68
CA TRP A 348 -3.02 12.59 -2.54
C TRP A 348 -4.27 13.32 -3.06
N LEU A 349 -4.84 12.78 -4.15
CA LEU A 349 -6.13 13.18 -4.73
C LEU A 349 -7.30 12.61 -3.88
N ARG A 350 -7.37 13.02 -2.61
CA ARG A 350 -8.50 12.74 -1.70
C ARG A 350 -8.66 13.85 -0.67
N HIS A 351 -9.89 14.04 -0.20
CA HIS A 351 -10.22 14.91 0.92
C HIS A 351 -10.28 14.13 2.24
N LEU A 352 -9.89 14.77 3.35
CA LEU A 352 -9.92 14.21 4.70
C LEU A 352 -10.56 15.18 5.71
N GLY A 353 -10.98 14.68 6.87
CA GLY A 353 -11.31 15.46 8.06
C GLY A 353 -10.33 15.18 9.20
N ALA A 354 -9.99 16.21 9.98
CA ALA A 354 -9.10 16.12 11.13
C ALA A 354 -9.88 16.09 12.45
N TYR A 355 -9.55 15.15 13.33
CA TYR A 355 -10.19 14.95 14.63
C TYR A 355 -9.13 14.75 15.73
N ILE A 356 -9.34 15.27 16.93
CA ILE A 356 -8.36 15.25 18.04
C ILE A 356 -8.94 14.51 19.25
N GLU A 357 -8.09 13.75 19.94
CA GLU A 357 -8.40 13.04 21.19
C GLU A 357 -7.28 13.25 22.23
N PHE A 358 -7.65 13.29 23.51
CA PHE A 358 -6.72 13.48 24.63
C PHE A 358 -6.69 12.25 25.53
N LEU A 359 -5.52 11.86 26.02
CA LEU A 359 -5.33 10.71 26.91
C LEU A 359 -4.67 11.12 28.22
N ASP A 360 -5.13 10.59 29.35
CA ASP A 360 -4.54 10.84 30.67
C ASP A 360 -3.28 9.98 30.95
N ALA A 361 -2.74 10.06 32.16
CA ALA A 361 -1.56 9.28 32.59
C ALA A 361 -1.76 7.75 32.65
N SER A 362 -3.00 7.28 32.55
CA SER A 362 -3.35 5.84 32.42
C SER A 362 -3.59 5.40 30.98
N GLY A 363 -3.66 6.34 30.03
CA GLY A 363 -4.08 6.10 28.65
C GLY A 363 -5.59 6.15 28.43
N THR A 364 -6.36 6.69 29.38
CA THR A 364 -7.83 6.79 29.27
C THR A 364 -8.22 8.06 28.50
N PRO A 365 -9.17 8.00 27.54
CA PRO A 365 -9.68 9.17 26.82
C PRO A 365 -10.32 10.24 27.71
N VAL A 366 -10.01 11.50 27.41
CA VAL A 366 -10.45 12.70 28.14
C VAL A 366 -11.27 13.60 27.21
N ALA A 367 -12.31 14.24 27.75
CA ALA A 367 -13.09 15.22 27.00
C ALA A 367 -12.25 16.46 26.61
N PRO A 368 -12.50 17.07 25.44
CA PRO A 368 -11.87 18.33 25.05
C PRO A 368 -12.32 19.47 25.98
N PRO A 369 -11.50 20.53 26.14
CA PRO A 369 -11.84 21.66 27.01
C PRO A 369 -12.96 22.53 26.45
N ASP A 370 -13.66 23.27 27.33
CA ASP A 370 -14.75 24.21 26.98
C ASP A 370 -14.34 25.30 25.97
N SER A 371 -13.04 25.51 25.75
CA SER A 371 -12.46 26.42 24.76
C SER A 371 -12.42 25.87 23.32
N TRP A 372 -12.97 24.68 23.06
CA TRP A 372 -12.97 24.06 21.72
C TRP A 372 -13.62 24.95 20.64
N PRO A 373 -13.02 25.09 19.44
CA PRO A 373 -13.58 25.92 18.38
C PRO A 373 -14.95 25.41 17.89
N ALA A 374 -15.89 26.33 17.68
CA ALA A 374 -17.25 26.02 17.23
C ALA A 374 -17.30 25.77 15.70
N ALA A 375 -17.27 24.50 15.29
CA ALA A 375 -17.39 24.11 13.90
C ALA A 375 -18.80 24.33 13.33
N SER A 376 -18.92 24.96 12.16
CA SER A 376 -20.19 25.23 11.47
C SER A 376 -20.63 24.05 10.58
N ILE A 377 -20.70 22.85 11.16
CA ILE A 377 -21.02 21.58 10.47
C ILE A 377 -22.23 20.89 11.12
N PRO A 378 -23.00 20.06 10.38
CA PRO A 378 -24.04 19.21 10.96
C PRO A 378 -23.49 18.29 12.05
N SER A 379 -24.29 18.05 13.10
CA SER A 379 -23.87 17.32 14.31
C SER A 379 -23.28 15.94 14.05
N MET A 380 -23.78 15.24 13.02
CA MET A 380 -23.30 13.92 12.58
C MET A 380 -21.81 13.87 12.18
N PHE A 381 -21.20 15.01 11.81
CA PHE A 381 -19.78 15.11 11.43
C PHE A 381 -18.89 15.62 12.59
N ASN A 382 -19.47 15.99 13.73
CA ASN A 382 -18.77 16.67 14.82
C ASN A 382 -18.01 15.72 15.76
N GLY A 383 -17.81 14.45 15.38
CA GLY A 383 -17.14 13.44 16.22
C GLY A 383 -17.87 13.11 17.54
N THR A 384 -17.18 12.37 18.41
CA THR A 384 -17.71 11.78 19.65
C THR A 384 -17.72 12.78 20.82
N ALA A 385 -17.73 12.31 22.08
CA ALA A 385 -17.54 13.14 23.26
C ALA A 385 -16.06 13.40 23.61
N THR A 386 -15.15 12.53 23.15
CA THR A 386 -13.70 12.56 23.45
C THR A 386 -12.84 12.84 22.21
N SER A 387 -13.35 12.50 21.03
CA SER A 387 -12.65 12.57 19.75
C SER A 387 -13.37 13.59 18.85
N LYS A 388 -12.88 14.84 18.77
CA LYS A 388 -13.60 15.99 18.18
C LYS A 388 -13.05 16.50 16.86
N TYR A 389 -13.96 16.84 15.94
CA TYR A 389 -13.64 17.51 14.67
C TYR A 389 -12.95 18.85 14.92
N LEU A 390 -11.92 19.12 14.13
CA LEU A 390 -11.17 20.37 14.10
C LEU A 390 -11.37 21.10 12.76
N ASP A 391 -10.86 20.53 11.65
CA ASP A 391 -11.02 21.11 10.31
C ASP A 391 -10.88 20.07 9.18
N ARG A 392 -11.05 20.50 7.91
CA ARG A 392 -10.96 19.71 6.68
C ARG A 392 -9.56 19.79 6.06
N VAL A 393 -8.96 18.66 5.69
CA VAL A 393 -7.68 18.64 4.95
C VAL A 393 -7.96 18.38 3.47
N GLY A 394 -7.56 19.32 2.61
CA GLY A 394 -7.75 19.23 1.15
C GLY A 394 -6.73 18.32 0.45
N PRO A 395 -6.92 18.00 -0.84
CA PRO A 395 -5.98 17.22 -1.64
C PRO A 395 -4.70 18.01 -1.97
N ILE A 396 -3.76 17.34 -2.65
CA ILE A 396 -2.52 17.93 -3.19
C ILE A 396 -2.79 19.02 -4.27
N ASP A 397 -1.73 19.64 -4.75
CA ASP A 397 -1.63 20.74 -5.74
C ASP A 397 -2.33 20.57 -7.10
N GLU A 398 -3.15 19.55 -7.33
CA GLU A 398 -3.90 19.36 -8.58
C GLU A 398 -5.25 18.62 -8.38
N ILE A 399 -6.18 18.78 -9.32
CA ILE A 399 -7.35 17.89 -9.51
C ILE A 399 -7.41 17.48 -10.98
N ALA A 400 -7.35 16.17 -11.26
CA ALA A 400 -7.34 15.59 -12.61
C ALA A 400 -6.35 16.27 -13.60
N GLY A 401 -5.16 16.67 -13.13
CA GLY A 401 -4.14 17.37 -13.93
C GLY A 401 -4.39 18.87 -14.14
N ILE A 402 -5.28 19.49 -13.36
CA ILE A 402 -5.46 20.95 -13.27
C ILE A 402 -4.90 21.43 -11.93
N PRO A 403 -3.83 22.25 -11.88
CA PRO A 403 -3.24 22.69 -10.62
C PRO A 403 -4.20 23.53 -9.74
N ILE A 404 -4.02 23.50 -8.42
CA ILE A 404 -4.79 24.29 -7.43
C ILE A 404 -3.88 25.00 -6.40
N ASP A 405 -4.26 26.23 -5.98
CA ASP A 405 -3.47 27.01 -5.02
C ASP A 405 -3.78 26.59 -3.57
N VAL A 406 -3.06 25.57 -3.08
CA VAL A 406 -3.09 25.09 -1.69
C VAL A 406 -1.84 25.54 -0.91
N THR A 407 -1.93 25.52 0.41
CA THR A 407 -0.84 25.81 1.35
C THR A 407 -0.88 24.81 2.50
N ASP A 408 0.27 24.48 3.08
CA ASP A 408 0.43 23.61 4.26
C ASP A 408 -0.58 23.97 5.37
N MET A 409 -1.16 22.95 6.01
CA MET A 409 -2.28 23.15 6.93
C MET A 409 -1.86 23.00 8.40
N THR A 410 -1.60 24.12 9.07
CA THR A 410 -1.41 24.12 10.52
C THR A 410 -2.73 23.92 11.26
N LEU A 411 -2.85 22.80 11.95
CA LEU A 411 -3.89 22.49 12.91
C LEU A 411 -3.49 23.06 14.29
N THR A 412 -4.35 23.87 14.89
CA THR A 412 -4.12 24.46 16.23
C THR A 412 -5.33 24.14 17.12
N PHE A 413 -5.08 23.60 18.32
CA PHE A 413 -6.12 23.17 19.25
C PHE A 413 -5.71 23.29 20.73
N PRO A 414 -6.67 23.52 21.66
CA PRO A 414 -6.39 23.58 23.09
C PRO A 414 -6.23 22.20 23.72
N VAL A 415 -5.26 22.03 24.62
CA VAL A 415 -4.96 20.80 25.36
C VAL A 415 -5.40 20.95 26.84
N PRO A 416 -6.10 19.97 27.43
CA PRO A 416 -6.51 20.00 28.83
C PRO A 416 -5.37 19.58 29.78
N ASP A 417 -5.31 20.19 30.96
CA ASP A 417 -4.24 20.00 31.97
C ASP A 417 -4.10 18.55 32.49
N THR A 418 -5.11 17.71 32.31
CA THR A 418 -5.14 16.29 32.71
C THR A 418 -4.51 15.35 31.68
N ALA A 419 -4.19 15.84 30.48
CA ALA A 419 -3.57 15.02 29.45
C ALA A 419 -2.13 14.63 29.80
N SER A 420 -1.73 13.41 29.45
CA SER A 420 -0.34 12.93 29.44
C SER A 420 0.07 12.31 28.10
N ALA A 421 -0.88 12.13 27.17
CA ALA A 421 -0.66 11.89 25.75
C ALA A 421 -1.78 12.55 24.91
N VAL A 422 -1.54 12.74 23.61
CA VAL A 422 -2.47 13.37 22.67
C VAL A 422 -2.49 12.58 21.35
N ASN A 423 -3.68 12.36 20.82
CA ASN A 423 -3.96 11.65 19.57
C ASN A 423 -4.51 12.64 18.52
N ILE A 424 -4.04 12.50 17.28
CA ILE A 424 -4.45 13.32 16.13
C ILE A 424 -4.87 12.33 15.03
N HIS A 425 -6.13 12.38 14.61
CA HIS A 425 -6.71 11.49 13.61
C HIS A 425 -7.03 12.24 12.31
N LEU A 426 -6.67 11.65 11.18
CA LEU A 426 -6.89 12.22 9.83
C LEU A 426 -7.62 11.18 8.98
N ALA A 427 -8.85 11.47 8.55
CA ALA A 427 -9.79 10.43 8.10
C ALA A 427 -10.58 10.73 6.82
N GLY A 428 -10.86 9.71 6.00
CA GLY A 428 -11.60 9.86 4.74
C GLY A 428 -11.70 8.57 3.92
N LEU A 429 -11.64 8.70 2.58
CA LEU A 429 -11.75 7.55 1.67
C LEU A 429 -10.50 6.64 1.74
N GLY A 430 -10.74 5.33 1.83
CA GLY A 430 -9.76 4.25 1.97
C GLY A 430 -10.46 2.89 2.07
N VAL A 431 -9.71 1.82 2.38
CA VAL A 431 -10.28 0.47 2.59
C VAL A 431 -10.81 0.31 4.01
N PHE A 432 -12.04 -0.17 4.16
CA PHE A 432 -12.65 -0.46 5.47
C PHE A 432 -12.61 -1.96 5.76
N GLY A 433 -11.77 -2.38 6.71
CA GLY A 433 -11.89 -3.69 7.36
C GLY A 433 -13.01 -3.71 8.42
N PRO A 434 -13.46 -4.90 8.87
CA PRO A 434 -14.35 -5.06 10.04
C PRO A 434 -13.83 -4.41 11.33
N GLY A 435 -14.66 -4.36 12.36
CA GLY A 435 -14.24 -4.02 13.73
C GLY A 435 -14.01 -2.54 14.04
N HIS A 436 -13.59 -1.70 13.08
CA HIS A 436 -13.40 -0.27 13.33
C HIS A 436 -14.71 0.43 13.74
N THR A 437 -14.74 1.04 14.93
CA THR A 437 -15.87 1.77 15.52
C THR A 437 -16.05 3.19 14.98
N ASP A 438 -14.95 3.84 14.59
CA ASP A 438 -14.93 5.30 14.38
C ASP A 438 -15.26 5.72 12.95
N ARG A 439 -15.71 4.79 12.08
CA ARG A 439 -15.94 5.02 10.64
C ARG A 439 -16.80 6.25 10.32
N HIS A 440 -17.68 6.66 11.24
CA HIS A 440 -18.46 7.89 11.13
C HIS A 440 -17.61 9.14 10.87
N ILE A 441 -16.37 9.22 11.37
CA ILE A 441 -15.47 10.36 11.13
C ILE A 441 -14.97 10.43 9.68
N CYS A 442 -15.00 9.31 8.93
CA CYS A 442 -14.51 9.21 7.56
C CYS A 442 -15.49 9.79 6.53
N LEU A 443 -16.79 9.89 6.88
CA LEU A 443 -17.88 10.29 5.97
C LEU A 443 -17.60 11.57 5.18
N LEU A 444 -17.08 12.59 5.86
CA LEU A 444 -16.82 13.90 5.26
C LEU A 444 -15.79 13.81 4.12
N GLY A 445 -14.69 13.08 4.34
CA GLY A 445 -13.65 12.87 3.34
C GLY A 445 -14.14 12.04 2.14
N ILE A 446 -14.99 11.03 2.39
CA ILE A 446 -15.61 10.20 1.33
C ILE A 446 -16.42 11.06 0.36
N PHE A 447 -17.41 11.82 0.87
CA PHE A 447 -18.31 12.60 0.00
C PHE A 447 -17.62 13.77 -0.69
N MET A 448 -16.65 14.42 -0.04
CA MET A 448 -15.84 15.46 -0.66
C MET A 448 -15.00 14.87 -1.81
N THR A 449 -14.32 13.75 -1.60
CA THR A 449 -13.53 13.07 -2.65
C THR A 449 -14.40 12.67 -3.84
N ALA A 450 -15.53 12.01 -3.61
CA ALA A 450 -16.44 11.59 -4.68
C ALA A 450 -17.04 12.77 -5.48
N THR A 451 -17.22 13.94 -4.85
CA THR A 451 -17.72 15.14 -5.51
C THR A 451 -16.62 15.81 -6.35
N PHE A 452 -15.47 16.11 -5.74
CA PHE A 452 -14.44 16.96 -6.35
C PHE A 452 -13.48 16.20 -7.28
N GLU A 453 -13.15 14.94 -6.99
CA GLU A 453 -12.20 14.16 -7.80
C GLU A 453 -12.87 13.35 -8.91
N TYR A 454 -14.12 12.92 -8.72
CA TYR A 454 -14.82 12.05 -9.70
C TYR A 454 -15.85 12.84 -10.52
N ALA A 455 -16.80 13.52 -9.88
CA ALA A 455 -17.91 14.14 -10.60
C ALA A 455 -17.54 15.44 -11.33
N ILE A 456 -16.87 16.38 -10.66
CA ILE A 456 -16.52 17.69 -11.25
C ILE A 456 -15.61 17.56 -12.50
N PRO A 457 -14.57 16.70 -12.54
CA PRO A 457 -13.75 16.51 -13.74
C PRO A 457 -14.52 15.91 -14.92
N VAL A 458 -15.45 14.99 -14.68
CA VAL A 458 -16.29 14.40 -15.75
C VAL A 458 -17.26 15.43 -16.32
N ILE A 459 -17.86 16.29 -15.48
CA ILE A 459 -18.65 17.43 -15.95
C ILE A 459 -17.78 18.37 -16.80
N ALA A 460 -16.56 18.68 -16.36
CA ALA A 460 -15.63 19.50 -17.13
C ALA A 460 -15.23 18.87 -18.48
N LEU A 461 -15.09 17.55 -18.55
CA LEU A 461 -14.81 16.83 -19.80
C LEU A 461 -16.01 16.91 -20.77
N ALA A 462 -17.23 16.68 -20.29
CA ALA A 462 -18.46 16.69 -21.08
C ALA A 462 -18.88 18.10 -21.55
N VAL A 463 -18.79 19.10 -20.67
CA VAL A 463 -19.05 20.52 -20.97
C VAL A 463 -17.91 21.12 -21.81
N GLY A 464 -16.73 20.49 -21.80
CA GLY A 464 -15.49 20.93 -22.43
C GLY A 464 -14.68 21.83 -21.50
N ALA A 465 -13.46 21.43 -21.16
CA ALA A 465 -12.76 21.82 -19.93
C ALA A 465 -12.25 23.30 -19.82
N ALA A 466 -12.86 24.26 -20.52
CA ALA A 466 -12.51 25.70 -20.49
C ALA A 466 -12.62 26.32 -19.10
N LEU A 467 -13.46 25.71 -18.26
CA LEU A 467 -13.95 26.23 -16.99
C LEU A 467 -12.99 25.87 -15.85
N MET A 468 -12.28 24.74 -15.96
CA MET A 468 -11.30 24.27 -14.99
C MET A 468 -9.96 24.99 -15.17
N LYS A 469 -9.93 26.27 -14.80
CA LYS A 469 -8.68 26.97 -14.48
C LYS A 469 -8.33 26.77 -13.01
N THR A 470 -7.04 26.82 -12.68
CA THR A 470 -6.52 26.86 -11.30
C THR A 470 -7.29 27.83 -10.40
N GLU A 471 -7.45 29.09 -10.84
CA GLU A 471 -8.24 30.12 -10.15
C GLU A 471 -9.70 29.68 -9.88
N PHE A 472 -10.35 29.00 -10.83
CA PHE A 472 -11.73 28.53 -10.65
C PHE A 472 -11.83 27.40 -9.63
N VAL A 473 -11.04 26.34 -9.80
CA VAL A 473 -11.09 25.17 -8.90
C VAL A 473 -10.71 25.57 -7.48
N THR A 474 -9.67 26.41 -7.35
CA THR A 474 -9.26 27.04 -6.08
C THR A 474 -10.39 27.83 -5.43
N ASN A 475 -11.15 28.62 -6.19
CA ASN A 475 -12.30 29.36 -5.65
C ASN A 475 -13.48 28.44 -5.28
N LEU A 476 -13.76 27.40 -6.06
CA LEU A 476 -14.82 26.42 -5.79
C LEU A 476 -14.56 25.66 -4.47
N LEU A 477 -13.31 25.30 -4.19
CA LEU A 477 -12.87 24.67 -2.93
C LEU A 477 -12.92 25.63 -1.73
N LYS A 478 -12.82 26.94 -1.97
CA LYS A 478 -12.81 28.00 -0.95
C LYS A 478 -14.20 28.63 -0.70
N ASP A 479 -15.22 28.37 -1.52
CA ASP A 479 -16.59 28.85 -1.27
C ASP A 479 -17.31 28.02 -0.19
N ASN A 480 -17.50 28.62 0.97
CA ASN A 480 -18.24 28.04 2.09
C ASN A 480 -19.71 27.69 1.75
N LYS A 481 -20.34 28.34 0.75
CA LYS A 481 -21.70 27.99 0.32
C LYS A 481 -21.76 26.64 -0.38
N VAL A 482 -20.72 26.28 -1.14
CA VAL A 482 -20.62 24.97 -1.79
C VAL A 482 -20.45 23.90 -0.72
N TYR A 483 -19.54 24.13 0.22
CA TYR A 483 -19.27 23.23 1.35
C TYR A 483 -20.52 23.01 2.22
N VAL A 484 -21.15 24.08 2.70
CA VAL A 484 -22.41 24.02 3.46
C VAL A 484 -23.55 23.41 2.64
N GLY A 485 -23.60 23.64 1.33
CA GLY A 485 -24.60 23.06 0.42
C GLY A 485 -24.49 21.54 0.28
N ILE A 486 -23.27 20.99 0.27
CA ILE A 486 -23.02 19.54 0.31
C ILE A 486 -23.44 18.99 1.68
N LEU A 487 -22.91 19.56 2.77
CA LEU A 487 -23.22 19.15 4.15
C LEU A 487 -24.73 19.14 4.45
N ALA A 488 -25.47 20.14 3.96
CA ALA A 488 -26.91 20.25 4.16
C ALA A 488 -27.72 19.13 3.50
N VAL A 489 -27.27 18.58 2.36
CA VAL A 489 -27.93 17.41 1.77
C VAL A 489 -27.51 16.11 2.46
N LEU A 490 -26.25 15.95 2.86
CA LEU A 490 -25.84 14.76 3.63
C LEU A 490 -26.64 14.61 4.93
N ALA A 491 -26.99 15.73 5.57
CA ALA A 491 -27.89 15.77 6.73
C ALA A 491 -29.38 15.45 6.43
N THR A 492 -29.73 15.16 5.17
CA THR A 492 -31.06 14.68 4.74
C THR A 492 -31.05 13.27 4.14
N ILE A 493 -29.90 12.58 4.19
CA ILE A 493 -29.80 11.15 3.88
C ILE A 493 -30.18 10.36 5.14
N ASP A 494 -30.95 9.29 4.98
CA ASP A 494 -31.35 8.43 6.10
C ASP A 494 -30.12 7.77 6.77
N ALA A 495 -30.13 7.75 8.10
CA ALA A 495 -29.00 7.26 8.90
C ALA A 495 -28.66 5.79 8.60
N ALA A 496 -29.63 4.94 8.27
CA ALA A 496 -29.39 3.54 7.91
C ALA A 496 -28.82 3.38 6.48
N ILE A 497 -29.08 4.31 5.56
CA ILE A 497 -28.41 4.34 4.25
C ILE A 497 -26.93 4.62 4.43
N LEU A 498 -26.62 5.56 5.33
CA LEU A 498 -25.28 6.03 5.68
C LEU A 498 -24.49 4.99 6.49
N ASP A 499 -25.12 4.39 7.50
CA ASP A 499 -24.54 3.31 8.33
C ASP A 499 -24.29 2.04 7.50
N TYR A 500 -25.18 1.68 6.59
CA TYR A 500 -24.92 0.61 5.61
C TYR A 500 -23.73 0.94 4.71
N ALA A 501 -23.58 2.20 4.27
CA ALA A 501 -22.41 2.60 3.48
C ALA A 501 -21.11 2.52 4.32
N LEU A 502 -21.16 2.78 5.62
CA LEU A 502 -20.01 2.62 6.51
C LEU A 502 -19.72 1.17 6.91
N THR A 503 -20.71 0.27 6.89
CA THR A 503 -20.54 -1.14 7.28
C THR A 503 -20.21 -2.07 6.11
N GLY A 504 -20.64 -1.74 4.89
CA GLY A 504 -20.26 -2.45 3.66
C GLY A 504 -18.79 -2.23 3.25
N GLY A 505 -18.37 -2.97 2.22
CA GLY A 505 -17.05 -2.80 1.61
C GLY A 505 -16.97 -1.57 0.71
N ILE A 506 -15.76 -1.30 0.20
CA ILE A 506 -15.50 -0.15 -0.69
C ILE A 506 -16.29 -0.20 -2.01
N LYS A 507 -16.70 -1.40 -2.46
CA LYS A 507 -17.59 -1.61 -3.61
C LYS A 507 -19.01 -1.12 -3.31
N GLU A 508 -19.54 -1.47 -2.13
CA GLU A 508 -20.87 -1.09 -1.67
C GLU A 508 -20.96 0.42 -1.40
N VAL A 509 -19.87 1.03 -0.90
CA VAL A 509 -19.70 2.49 -0.80
C VAL A 509 -19.84 3.15 -2.16
N LEU A 510 -19.06 2.73 -3.17
CA LEU A 510 -19.03 3.38 -4.49
C LEU A 510 -20.33 3.15 -5.28
N LEU A 511 -20.93 1.97 -5.19
CA LEU A 511 -22.26 1.68 -5.74
C LEU A 511 -23.35 2.58 -5.14
N LYS A 512 -23.29 2.90 -3.85
CA LYS A 512 -24.22 3.85 -3.23
C LYS A 512 -23.91 5.30 -3.58
N LEU A 513 -22.64 5.69 -3.70
CA LEU A 513 -22.25 7.04 -4.09
C LEU A 513 -22.78 7.43 -5.47
N ALA A 514 -22.84 6.52 -6.45
CA ALA A 514 -23.49 6.78 -7.74
C ALA A 514 -24.95 7.30 -7.58
N ASN A 515 -25.74 6.64 -6.74
CA ASN A 515 -27.14 7.02 -6.47
C ASN A 515 -27.29 8.28 -5.59
N ILE A 516 -26.18 8.88 -5.11
CA ILE A 516 -26.18 10.10 -4.29
C ILE A 516 -25.59 11.29 -5.05
N ILE A 517 -24.48 11.10 -5.77
CA ILE A 517 -23.69 12.17 -6.38
C ILE A 517 -24.40 12.84 -7.57
N ALA A 518 -24.97 12.07 -8.51
CA ALA A 518 -25.73 12.66 -9.62
C ALA A 518 -26.99 13.46 -9.16
N PRO A 519 -27.75 12.99 -8.14
CA PRO A 519 -28.80 13.79 -7.50
C PRO A 519 -28.28 15.00 -6.68
N LEU A 520 -27.14 14.87 -5.98
CA LEU A 520 -26.50 15.94 -5.19
C LEU A 520 -26.17 17.15 -6.07
N LEU A 521 -25.60 16.90 -7.27
CA LEU A 521 -25.30 17.92 -8.28
C LEU A 521 -26.54 18.74 -8.71
N TRP A 522 -27.74 18.16 -8.63
CA TRP A 522 -28.98 18.81 -9.07
C TRP A 522 -29.82 19.40 -7.93
N LYS A 523 -29.79 18.78 -6.73
CA LYS A 523 -30.64 19.19 -5.59
C LYS A 523 -30.01 20.22 -4.66
N THR A 524 -28.70 20.45 -4.72
CA THR A 524 -27.99 21.40 -3.85
C THR A 524 -27.75 22.77 -4.50
N GLY A 525 -27.23 23.72 -3.72
CA GLY A 525 -26.69 24.99 -4.23
C GLY A 525 -25.52 24.83 -5.22
N LEU A 526 -24.90 23.64 -5.31
CA LEU A 526 -23.91 23.34 -6.36
C LEU A 526 -24.52 23.43 -7.76
N LYS A 527 -25.81 23.11 -7.93
CA LYS A 527 -26.55 23.36 -9.19
C LYS A 527 -26.48 24.83 -9.58
N THR A 528 -26.71 25.75 -8.64
CA THR A 528 -26.69 27.19 -8.89
C THR A 528 -25.30 27.66 -9.30
N VAL A 529 -24.26 27.25 -8.55
CA VAL A 529 -22.87 27.61 -8.86
C VAL A 529 -22.43 27.07 -10.22
N LEU A 530 -22.78 25.83 -10.56
CA LEU A 530 -22.48 25.25 -11.87
C LEU A 530 -23.24 25.98 -13.00
N LEU A 531 -24.53 26.29 -12.83
CA LEU A 531 -25.35 26.99 -13.84
C LEU A 531 -25.03 28.48 -14.02
N GLU A 532 -24.33 29.12 -13.08
CA GLU A 532 -23.75 30.46 -13.29
C GLU A 532 -22.55 30.43 -14.26
N LEU A 533 -21.95 29.25 -14.47
CA LEU A 533 -20.71 29.05 -15.24
C LEU A 533 -20.94 28.40 -16.60
N ILE A 534 -21.97 27.55 -16.72
CA ILE A 534 -22.25 26.71 -17.91
C ILE A 534 -23.58 27.09 -18.55
N ALA A 535 -23.71 26.85 -19.86
CA ALA A 535 -24.95 27.15 -20.57
C ALA A 535 -26.13 26.35 -20.00
N GLN A 536 -27.31 26.97 -19.90
CA GLN A 536 -28.52 26.32 -19.39
C GLN A 536 -28.86 25.05 -20.21
N GLY A 537 -28.86 23.89 -19.55
CA GLY A 537 -28.98 22.56 -20.16
C GLY A 537 -27.68 21.74 -20.19
N ALA A 538 -26.50 22.36 -20.13
CA ALA A 538 -25.22 21.64 -20.20
C ALA A 538 -24.97 20.69 -19.01
N LEU A 539 -25.54 20.98 -17.83
CA LEU A 539 -25.47 20.09 -16.65
C LEU A 539 -26.29 18.81 -16.85
N GLU A 540 -27.47 18.93 -17.46
CA GLU A 540 -28.37 17.81 -17.75
C GLU A 540 -27.73 16.84 -18.78
N GLU A 541 -26.98 17.39 -19.73
CA GLU A 541 -26.22 16.61 -20.72
C GLU A 541 -24.97 15.94 -20.12
N ALA A 542 -24.42 16.44 -19.01
CA ALA A 542 -23.25 15.88 -18.34
C ALA A 542 -23.57 14.70 -17.40
N ILE A 543 -24.73 14.72 -16.73
CA ILE A 543 -25.15 13.70 -15.73
C ILE A 543 -24.93 12.24 -16.20
N PRO A 544 -25.33 11.83 -17.42
CA PRO A 544 -25.17 10.43 -17.86
C PRO A 544 -23.71 9.94 -17.92
N PHE A 545 -22.73 10.84 -18.02
CA PHE A 545 -21.31 10.47 -18.07
C PHE A 545 -20.69 10.35 -16.67
N VAL A 546 -21.24 11.06 -15.68
CA VAL A 546 -20.84 10.92 -14.27
C VAL A 546 -21.12 9.51 -13.77
N ASP A 547 -22.30 8.95 -14.07
CA ASP A 547 -22.62 7.59 -13.65
C ASP A 547 -21.82 6.52 -14.42
N ILE A 548 -21.48 6.74 -15.70
CA ILE A 548 -20.56 5.88 -16.45
C ILE A 548 -19.15 5.90 -15.81
N ALA A 549 -18.68 7.07 -15.35
CA ALA A 549 -17.39 7.17 -14.66
C ALA A 549 -17.41 6.44 -13.30
N LEU A 550 -18.53 6.48 -12.58
CA LEU A 550 -18.68 5.76 -11.31
C LEU A 550 -18.87 4.25 -11.52
N GLU A 551 -19.52 3.81 -12.61
CA GLU A 551 -19.54 2.40 -13.02
C GLU A 551 -18.15 1.89 -13.41
N ALA A 552 -17.36 2.68 -14.18
CA ALA A 552 -15.97 2.37 -14.51
C ALA A 552 -15.06 2.36 -13.26
N THR A 553 -15.29 3.26 -12.30
CA THR A 553 -14.58 3.29 -11.01
C THR A 553 -14.89 2.04 -10.18
N ASN A 554 -16.15 1.60 -10.16
CA ASN A 554 -16.58 0.40 -9.45
C ASN A 554 -16.07 -0.92 -10.09
N ALA A 555 -15.73 -0.91 -11.37
CA ALA A 555 -15.30 -2.10 -12.13
C ALA A 555 -13.92 -2.67 -11.76
N VAL A 556 -13.13 -1.97 -10.92
CA VAL A 556 -11.81 -2.42 -10.43
C VAL A 556 -11.77 -2.65 -8.91
N VAL A 557 -12.93 -2.66 -8.25
CA VAL A 557 -13.04 -2.55 -6.78
C VAL A 557 -13.27 -3.90 -6.07
N THR A 558 -13.41 -5.02 -6.80
CA THR A 558 -13.35 -6.34 -6.13
C THR A 558 -11.93 -6.60 -5.62
N PHE A 559 -11.78 -7.34 -4.51
CA PHE A 559 -10.46 -7.60 -3.92
C PHE A 559 -9.49 -8.27 -4.91
N ALA A 560 -10.00 -9.16 -5.77
CA ALA A 560 -9.25 -9.77 -6.85
C ALA A 560 -8.72 -8.74 -7.88
N GLN A 561 -9.47 -7.69 -8.22
CA GLN A 561 -9.03 -6.63 -9.15
C GLN A 561 -8.12 -5.59 -8.46
N LEU A 562 -8.37 -5.27 -7.18
CA LEU A 562 -7.44 -4.49 -6.36
C LEU A 562 -6.10 -5.22 -6.16
N SER A 563 -6.09 -6.56 -6.17
CA SER A 563 -4.85 -7.35 -6.19
C SER A 563 -4.09 -7.27 -7.53
N GLN A 564 -4.74 -6.84 -8.62
CA GLN A 564 -4.16 -6.76 -9.97
C GLN A 564 -3.83 -5.33 -10.42
N THR A 565 -4.27 -4.32 -9.68
CA THR A 565 -4.13 -2.90 -10.04
C THR A 565 -3.35 -2.11 -8.98
N THR A 566 -2.97 -0.88 -9.30
CA THR A 566 -2.43 0.10 -8.34
C THR A 566 -3.32 1.33 -8.37
N VAL A 567 -4.16 1.48 -7.34
CA VAL A 567 -5.09 2.61 -7.20
C VAL A 567 -4.87 3.22 -5.82
N GLU A 568 -3.98 4.21 -5.76
CA GLU A 568 -3.44 4.79 -4.52
C GLU A 568 -4.51 5.07 -3.45
N VAL A 569 -5.60 5.77 -3.80
CA VAL A 569 -6.73 6.09 -2.89
C VAL A 569 -7.48 4.84 -2.37
N PHE A 570 -7.50 3.75 -3.13
CA PHE A 570 -8.11 2.46 -2.73
C PHE A 570 -7.11 1.51 -2.07
N GLU A 571 -5.86 1.94 -1.84
CA GLU A 571 -4.89 1.25 -0.98
C GLU A 571 -4.63 2.03 0.33
N ALA A 572 -5.45 3.04 0.63
CA ALA A 572 -5.29 3.90 1.79
C ALA A 572 -5.85 3.26 3.09
N PRO A 573 -5.20 3.47 4.24
CA PRO A 573 -5.90 3.40 5.52
C PRO A 573 -6.92 4.56 5.62
N PRO A 574 -8.04 4.36 6.32
CA PRO A 574 -9.04 5.41 6.52
C PRO A 574 -8.76 6.35 7.72
N ILE A 575 -7.81 6.07 8.64
CA ILE A 575 -7.47 6.82 9.90
C ILE A 575 -5.95 6.68 10.30
N TYR A 576 -5.38 7.47 11.26
CA TYR A 576 -3.91 7.61 11.62
C TYR A 576 -3.62 8.19 13.11
N THR A 577 -2.56 7.86 13.94
CA THR A 577 -2.40 8.18 15.47
C THR A 577 -0.97 8.23 16.26
N SER A 578 -0.78 8.24 17.66
CA SER A 578 0.49 8.51 18.53
C SER A 578 0.66 7.93 20.05
N THR A 579 1.71 8.21 20.93
CA THR A 579 1.97 7.91 22.47
C THR A 579 3.45 8.01 23.14
N VAL A 580 3.77 7.82 24.49
CA VAL A 580 5.17 8.02 25.18
C VAL A 580 5.57 7.22 26.52
N THR A 581 6.87 7.14 27.05
CA THR A 581 7.35 6.51 28.40
C THR A 581 8.86 6.75 28.92
N ARG A 582 9.34 6.38 30.18
CA ARG A 582 10.74 6.57 30.85
C ARG A 582 11.20 5.62 32.08
N THR A 583 12.48 5.61 32.61
CA THR A 583 13.12 4.68 33.69
C THR A 583 14.31 5.21 34.65
N ILE A 584 15.05 4.38 35.50
CA ILE A 584 16.01 4.77 36.66
C ILE A 584 17.50 4.19 36.92
N ASP A 585 17.87 3.35 37.97
CA ASP A 585 19.15 3.42 38.83
C ASP A 585 20.05 2.10 39.19
N LEU A 586 20.94 1.98 40.27
CA LEU A 586 22.04 0.93 40.52
C LEU A 586 22.40 0.17 41.90
N ASP A 587 22.69 -1.17 41.87
CA ASP A 587 23.87 -1.93 42.48
C ASP A 587 24.32 -3.16 41.61
N ILE A 588 24.40 -4.44 42.08
CA ILE A 588 24.82 -5.61 41.23
C ILE A 588 24.31 -7.04 41.64
N LYS A 589 24.05 -7.90 40.63
CA LYS A 589 24.20 -9.38 40.51
C LYS A 589 24.49 -9.69 39.04
N LEU A 590 25.55 -10.39 38.65
CA LEU A 590 25.74 -10.71 37.21
C LEU A 590 24.79 -11.84 36.76
N VAL A 591 24.21 -11.69 35.57
CA VAL A 591 23.41 -12.75 34.91
C VAL A 591 23.88 -12.93 33.46
N PRO A 592 23.63 -14.10 32.84
CA PRO A 592 23.69 -14.23 31.38
C PRO A 592 22.88 -13.13 30.71
N ASP A 593 23.14 -12.87 29.43
CA ASP A 593 22.34 -11.92 28.66
C ASP A 593 20.87 -12.37 28.70
N SER A 594 19.96 -11.61 29.32
CA SER A 594 18.56 -12.04 29.50
C SER A 594 17.75 -12.05 28.21
N GLN A 595 18.38 -11.56 27.13
CA GLN A 595 17.93 -11.63 25.75
C GLN A 595 18.29 -12.98 25.11
N TYR A 596 19.47 -13.56 25.38
CA TYR A 596 19.96 -14.81 24.77
C TYR A 596 19.90 -16.04 25.72
N HIS A 597 19.83 -15.80 27.03
CA HIS A 597 19.94 -16.74 28.16
C HIS A 597 21.30 -17.42 28.37
N TYR A 598 22.31 -17.10 27.55
CA TYR A 598 23.69 -17.55 27.70
C TYR A 598 24.69 -16.40 27.75
N PHE A 599 25.82 -16.64 28.44
CA PHE A 599 27.02 -15.80 28.34
C PHE A 599 27.66 -15.92 26.94
N PRO A 600 28.48 -14.94 26.50
CA PRO A 600 28.98 -14.92 25.12
C PRO A 600 29.78 -16.19 24.80
N MET A 601 29.36 -16.93 23.77
CA MET A 601 29.87 -18.29 23.49
C MET A 601 31.38 -18.33 23.15
N GLN A 602 31.97 -17.19 22.80
CA GLN A 602 33.40 -17.02 22.52
C GLN A 602 34.25 -16.64 23.76
N ALA A 603 33.65 -16.39 24.95
CA ALA A 603 34.34 -15.86 26.13
C ALA A 603 35.05 -16.91 27.01
N THR A 604 36.05 -16.48 27.80
CA THR A 604 36.80 -17.31 28.76
C THR A 604 37.22 -16.62 30.09
N HIS A 605 37.13 -15.29 30.23
CA HIS A 605 37.39 -14.60 31.52
C HIS A 605 36.70 -13.22 31.64
N TYR A 606 36.61 -12.65 32.85
CA TYR A 606 35.89 -11.38 33.10
C TYR A 606 36.42 -10.48 34.24
N VAL A 607 36.15 -9.17 34.16
CA VAL A 607 36.57 -8.10 35.10
C VAL A 607 35.38 -7.20 35.47
N VAL A 608 35.30 -6.67 36.71
CA VAL A 608 34.22 -5.77 37.18
C VAL A 608 34.75 -4.52 37.90
N THR A 609 34.16 -3.35 37.65
CA THR A 609 34.66 -2.00 38.00
C THR A 609 33.53 -0.99 38.32
N VAL A 610 33.73 -0.03 39.23
CA VAL A 610 32.73 1.01 39.64
C VAL A 610 33.28 2.44 39.44
N THR A 611 32.48 3.40 38.96
CA THR A 611 32.92 4.76 38.57
C THR A 611 31.89 5.84 38.94
N TYR A 612 32.34 7.08 39.19
CA TYR A 612 31.52 8.24 39.59
C TYR A 612 31.76 9.45 38.68
N ASP A 613 30.82 10.40 38.65
CA ASP A 613 30.90 11.64 37.88
C ASP A 613 31.78 12.74 38.51
N SER A 614 32.52 12.41 39.58
CA SER A 614 33.48 13.28 40.28
C SER A 614 34.80 12.57 40.57
N GLN A 615 35.86 13.32 40.90
CA GLN A 615 37.24 12.77 41.02
C GLN A 615 37.43 11.90 42.28
N VAL A 616 37.18 10.60 42.15
CA VAL A 616 37.40 9.56 43.18
C VAL A 616 38.12 8.35 42.55
N THR A 617 38.97 7.68 43.34
CA THR A 617 39.73 6.50 42.86
C THR A 617 38.85 5.25 42.77
N VAL A 618 39.04 4.45 41.72
CA VAL A 618 38.12 3.40 41.27
C VAL A 618 38.50 2.00 41.79
N PRO A 619 37.55 1.19 42.33
CA PRO A 619 37.77 -0.23 42.64
C PRO A 619 37.50 -1.14 41.42
N SER A 620 38.28 -2.24 41.29
CA SER A 620 38.08 -3.27 40.26
C SER A 620 38.57 -4.67 40.70
N LYS A 621 38.09 -5.76 40.04
CA LYS A 621 38.49 -7.16 40.31
C LYS A 621 38.21 -8.12 39.12
N GLU A 622 39.00 -9.19 39.00
CA GLU A 622 39.03 -10.16 37.88
C GLU A 622 38.72 -11.62 38.29
N PHE A 623 38.19 -12.42 37.34
CA PHE A 623 37.64 -13.78 37.48
C PHE A 623 37.66 -14.55 36.11
N ALA A 624 37.34 -15.86 36.09
CA ALA A 624 37.44 -16.75 34.90
C ALA A 624 36.12 -17.51 34.56
N LEU A 625 35.99 -18.05 33.33
CA LEU A 625 34.79 -18.71 32.78
C LEU A 625 35.10 -20.01 32.00
N PRO A 626 34.12 -20.95 31.87
CA PRO A 626 34.20 -22.11 30.99
C PRO A 626 33.77 -21.79 29.54
N LYS A 627 33.91 -22.75 28.62
CA LYS A 627 33.57 -22.60 27.18
C LYS A 627 32.22 -23.21 26.81
N GLY A 628 31.49 -22.52 25.92
CA GLY A 628 30.21 -22.99 25.35
C GLY A 628 29.01 -22.20 25.88
N THR A 629 27.81 -22.77 25.71
CA THR A 629 26.54 -22.20 26.18
C THR A 629 26.43 -22.36 27.70
N ASP A 630 26.89 -21.37 28.48
CA ASP A 630 26.75 -21.32 29.95
C ASP A 630 25.67 -20.31 30.37
N THR A 631 24.86 -20.69 31.35
CA THR A 631 23.62 -20.02 31.77
C THR A 631 23.60 -19.68 33.27
N THR A 632 24.73 -19.73 33.98
CA THR A 632 24.78 -19.75 35.46
C THR A 632 25.06 -18.37 36.12
N PRO A 633 24.13 -17.74 36.89
CA PRO A 633 24.34 -16.40 37.48
C PRO A 633 25.41 -16.29 38.59
N ILE A 634 25.93 -15.07 38.80
CA ILE A 634 27.07 -14.74 39.69
C ILE A 634 26.71 -13.53 40.60
N GLN A 635 27.26 -13.43 41.82
CA GLN A 635 26.90 -12.41 42.83
C GLN A 635 28.08 -11.52 43.27
N ILE A 636 27.85 -10.19 43.40
CA ILE A 636 28.84 -9.15 43.78
C ILE A 636 28.08 -8.01 44.51
N SER A 637 28.69 -7.27 45.44
CA SER A 637 28.00 -6.16 46.14
C SER A 637 28.93 -4.98 46.47
N PHE A 638 28.44 -3.75 46.37
CA PHE A 638 29.10 -2.54 46.88
C PHE A 638 28.24 -1.85 47.96
N LYS A 639 28.79 -0.85 48.67
CA LYS A 639 28.13 -0.22 49.84
C LYS A 639 28.29 1.30 49.85
N GLY A 640 27.15 2.00 49.97
CA GLY A 640 27.10 3.44 50.27
C GLY A 640 27.45 4.33 49.09
N VAL A 641 26.51 4.51 48.18
CA VAL A 641 26.72 5.24 46.91
C VAL A 641 25.91 6.55 46.88
N PRO A 642 26.48 7.70 46.46
CA PRO A 642 25.89 9.03 46.71
C PRO A 642 24.75 9.42 45.76
N GLY A 643 23.52 9.47 46.28
CA GLY A 643 22.32 9.90 45.55
C GLY A 643 22.27 11.40 45.23
N GLY A 644 22.05 11.72 43.96
CA GLY A 644 22.27 13.05 43.40
C GLY A 644 23.70 13.19 42.86
N GLY A 645 23.81 13.53 41.58
CA GLY A 645 24.93 13.04 40.76
C GLY A 645 24.60 11.67 40.18
N LYS A 646 25.57 11.02 39.55
CA LYS A 646 25.41 9.73 38.87
C LYS A 646 26.65 8.85 39.05
N LEU A 647 26.43 7.54 39.05
CA LEU A 647 27.49 6.52 39.10
C LEU A 647 27.35 5.52 37.95
N LYS A 648 28.34 4.64 37.74
CA LYS A 648 28.30 3.58 36.72
C LYS A 648 29.09 2.34 37.18
N VAL A 649 28.55 1.15 36.97
CA VAL A 649 29.29 -0.12 37.07
C VAL A 649 29.51 -0.71 35.68
N THR A 650 30.66 -1.35 35.47
CA THR A 650 31.02 -2.04 34.22
C THR A 650 31.66 -3.38 34.53
N ALA A 651 31.15 -4.44 33.89
CA ALA A 651 31.69 -5.78 33.81
C ALA A 651 32.08 -6.09 32.35
N ILE A 652 33.23 -6.71 32.12
CA ILE A 652 33.79 -6.95 30.77
C ILE A 652 34.21 -8.41 30.64
N PHE A 653 33.79 -9.08 29.56
CA PHE A 653 34.05 -10.48 29.24
C PHE A 653 34.93 -10.59 27.99
N TYR A 654 35.94 -11.45 28.03
CA TYR A 654 36.99 -11.56 27.01
C TYR A 654 37.11 -12.98 26.44
N ALA A 655 37.44 -13.10 25.15
CA ALA A 655 37.77 -14.33 24.46
C ALA A 655 39.27 -14.68 24.57
N ASP A 656 39.66 -15.89 24.17
CA ASP A 656 41.06 -16.38 24.21
C ASP A 656 42.06 -15.55 23.38
N ASN A 657 41.59 -14.88 22.33
CA ASN A 657 42.41 -13.96 21.53
C ASN A 657 42.46 -12.53 22.12
N GLY A 658 41.82 -12.27 23.25
CA GLY A 658 41.71 -10.95 23.89
C GLY A 658 40.58 -10.06 23.33
N TRP A 659 39.80 -10.51 22.36
CA TRP A 659 38.61 -9.79 21.91
C TRP A 659 37.56 -9.70 23.02
N VAL A 660 36.89 -8.54 23.14
CA VAL A 660 35.87 -8.33 24.17
C VAL A 660 34.55 -8.95 23.72
N ALA A 661 34.32 -10.21 24.06
CA ALA A 661 33.15 -10.99 23.66
C ALA A 661 31.84 -10.54 24.36
N GLY A 662 31.91 -9.85 25.49
CA GLY A 662 30.72 -9.30 26.15
C GLY A 662 31.02 -8.18 27.13
N LYS A 663 29.98 -7.45 27.54
CA LYS A 663 30.06 -6.44 28.61
C LYS A 663 28.70 -6.22 29.24
N GLY A 664 28.64 -6.25 30.57
CA GLY A 664 27.55 -5.61 31.30
C GLY A 664 27.97 -4.20 31.67
N SER A 665 27.16 -3.18 31.42
CA SER A 665 27.40 -1.89 32.06
C SER A 665 26.10 -1.21 32.36
N THR A 666 25.97 -0.73 33.58
CA THR A 666 24.81 0.04 34.01
C THR A 666 24.85 1.41 33.35
N ASP A 667 23.75 2.13 33.36
CA ASP A 667 23.78 3.52 32.94
C ASP A 667 24.53 4.41 33.93
N TRP A 668 24.71 5.70 33.56
CA TRP A 668 24.98 6.73 34.55
C TRP A 668 23.73 6.95 35.42
N THR A 669 23.70 6.22 36.52
CA THR A 669 22.51 5.84 37.30
C THR A 669 22.39 6.74 38.55
N PRO A 670 21.22 7.35 38.86
CA PRO A 670 21.09 8.45 39.85
C PRO A 670 21.15 8.11 41.36
N ALA A 671 21.84 7.02 41.74
CA ALA A 671 22.29 6.58 43.07
C ALA A 671 21.33 6.74 44.27
N LEU A 672 20.03 6.51 44.10
CA LEU A 672 18.98 6.74 45.09
C LEU A 672 18.16 5.45 45.28
N GLY A 673 18.17 4.90 46.50
CA GLY A 673 17.86 3.48 46.74
C GLY A 673 16.43 2.99 46.44
N THR A 674 16.31 1.77 45.94
CA THR A 674 15.01 1.04 45.80
C THR A 674 14.63 0.23 47.04
N ASN A 675 15.60 -0.23 47.83
CA ASN A 675 15.40 -1.00 49.05
C ASN A 675 16.06 -0.28 50.23
N GLY A 676 15.36 0.69 50.81
CA GLY A 676 15.91 1.59 51.81
C GLY A 676 17.01 2.48 51.23
N SER A 677 18.24 2.39 51.75
CA SER A 677 19.41 3.14 51.26
C SER A 677 20.35 2.26 50.43
N THR A 678 19.78 1.50 49.50
CA THR A 678 20.47 0.63 48.53
C THR A 678 19.56 0.51 47.30
N LEU A 679 20.03 0.77 46.08
CA LEU A 679 19.36 0.16 44.93
C LEU A 679 19.99 -1.20 44.73
N GLU A 680 19.17 -2.23 44.54
CA GLU A 680 19.64 -3.53 44.10
C GLU A 680 19.54 -3.56 42.58
N ILE A 681 20.64 -3.76 41.83
CA ILE A 681 20.50 -4.32 40.48
C ILE A 681 20.49 -5.85 40.68
N PRO A 682 19.33 -6.52 40.67
CA PRO A 682 19.24 -7.96 40.77
C PRO A 682 19.67 -8.67 39.47
N SER A 683 20.20 -7.93 38.48
CA SER A 683 20.61 -8.41 37.16
C SER A 683 21.45 -7.36 36.40
N LEU A 684 22.76 -7.29 36.68
CA LEU A 684 23.75 -6.70 35.78
C LEU A 684 23.99 -7.73 34.66
N GLU A 685 23.08 -7.67 33.72
CA GLU A 685 23.11 -8.41 32.47
C GLU A 685 24.44 -8.21 31.73
N ILE A 686 25.08 -9.31 31.36
CA ILE A 686 26.29 -9.29 30.53
C ILE A 686 25.83 -9.30 29.07
N LYS A 687 25.81 -8.15 28.41
CA LYS A 687 25.41 -8.08 27.00
C LYS A 687 26.48 -8.70 26.10
N ASN A 688 26.06 -9.60 25.21
CA ASN A 688 26.94 -10.20 24.20
C ASN A 688 27.38 -9.11 23.20
N ASN A 689 28.68 -9.01 22.90
CA ASN A 689 29.18 -8.13 21.84
C ASN A 689 29.13 -8.86 20.51
N LEU A 690 28.71 -8.16 19.46
CA LEU A 690 28.52 -8.73 18.13
C LEU A 690 29.86 -8.89 17.39
N PRO A 691 30.20 -10.09 16.85
CA PRO A 691 31.34 -10.26 15.97
C PRO A 691 31.25 -9.29 14.77
N PRO A 692 32.32 -8.53 14.43
CA PRO A 692 32.28 -7.62 13.29
C PRO A 692 32.22 -8.42 11.98
N LEU A 693 31.33 -8.01 11.08
CA LEU A 693 31.23 -8.63 9.76
C LEU A 693 32.23 -7.97 8.82
N THR A 694 32.97 -8.79 8.08
CA THR A 694 34.05 -8.40 7.17
C THR A 694 34.06 -9.32 5.94
N THR A 695 34.91 -9.06 4.97
CA THR A 695 35.11 -9.94 3.80
C THR A 695 35.67 -11.33 4.16
N SER A 696 36.16 -11.54 5.38
CA SER A 696 36.57 -12.86 5.90
C SER A 696 35.53 -13.52 6.82
N SER A 697 34.33 -12.95 6.94
CA SER A 697 33.23 -13.52 7.74
C SER A 697 32.42 -14.56 6.96
N VAL A 698 33.13 -15.56 6.40
CA VAL A 698 32.50 -16.78 5.86
C VAL A 698 31.98 -17.58 7.05
N TYR A 699 30.74 -18.07 6.98
CA TYR A 699 30.11 -18.76 8.11
C TYR A 699 30.55 -20.22 8.22
N GLU A 700 30.74 -20.69 9.45
CA GLU A 700 31.13 -22.07 9.77
C GLU A 700 29.95 -22.82 10.41
N HIS A 701 29.75 -24.08 10.03
CA HIS A 701 28.71 -24.95 10.61
C HIS A 701 29.12 -25.38 12.02
N VAL A 702 28.20 -25.25 12.99
CA VAL A 702 28.47 -25.54 14.41
C VAL A 702 27.72 -26.75 14.92
N GLU A 703 26.43 -26.87 14.60
CA GLU A 703 25.59 -27.98 15.06
C GLU A 703 24.32 -28.12 14.21
N LYS A 704 23.68 -29.30 14.28
CA LYS A 704 22.46 -29.60 13.54
C LYS A 704 21.39 -30.20 14.44
N LEU A 705 20.13 -29.79 14.26
CA LEU A 705 18.99 -30.37 14.96
C LEU A 705 18.74 -31.79 14.43
N VAL A 706 18.68 -32.75 15.34
CA VAL A 706 18.42 -34.16 15.05
C VAL A 706 17.45 -34.74 16.08
N TYR A 707 16.59 -35.67 15.65
CA TYR A 707 15.74 -36.43 16.56
C TYR A 707 16.45 -37.73 16.97
N GLN A 708 16.86 -37.82 18.23
CA GLN A 708 17.61 -38.96 18.77
C GLN A 708 17.15 -39.30 20.20
N GLY A 709 17.07 -40.60 20.53
CA GLY A 709 16.68 -41.05 21.87
C GLY A 709 15.23 -40.72 22.29
N GLY A 710 14.38 -40.29 21.34
CA GLY A 710 12.99 -39.86 21.61
C GLY A 710 12.85 -38.36 21.91
N ALA A 711 13.86 -37.54 21.59
CA ALA A 711 13.85 -36.09 21.78
C ALA A 711 14.60 -35.37 20.66
N HIS A 712 14.27 -34.09 20.46
CA HIS A 712 15.08 -33.18 19.66
C HIS A 712 16.39 -32.81 20.39
N VAL A 713 17.52 -32.84 19.68
CA VAL A 713 18.87 -32.58 20.20
C VAL A 713 19.67 -31.74 19.19
N TRP A 714 20.46 -30.77 19.66
CA TRP A 714 21.50 -30.13 18.85
C TRP A 714 22.78 -30.98 18.87
N ASP A 715 23.15 -31.54 17.72
CA ASP A 715 24.35 -32.38 17.56
C ASP A 715 25.54 -31.57 17.01
N LYS A 716 26.54 -31.36 17.88
CA LYS A 716 27.80 -30.66 17.61
C LYS A 716 28.86 -31.51 16.88
N ALA A 717 28.58 -32.79 16.64
CA ALA A 717 29.42 -33.68 15.84
C ALA A 717 28.85 -33.93 14.43
N ALA A 718 27.62 -33.47 14.16
CA ALA A 718 26.99 -33.62 12.86
C ALA A 718 27.67 -32.73 11.78
N PRO A 719 27.92 -33.25 10.57
CA PRO A 719 28.34 -32.43 9.44
C PRO A 719 27.18 -31.59 8.89
N PRO A 720 27.49 -30.51 8.13
CA PRO A 720 26.47 -29.74 7.42
C PRO A 720 25.63 -30.61 6.47
N PRO A 721 24.37 -30.23 6.21
CA PRO A 721 23.47 -30.96 5.33
C PRO A 721 23.96 -30.94 3.87
N THR A 722 23.74 -32.05 3.16
CA THR A 722 24.12 -32.22 1.75
C THR A 722 22.94 -32.56 0.84
N VAL A 723 21.72 -32.53 1.38
CA VAL A 723 20.47 -32.73 0.64
C VAL A 723 20.00 -31.40 0.07
N THR A 724 19.48 -31.41 -1.15
CA THR A 724 19.08 -30.24 -1.95
C THR A 724 17.64 -30.36 -2.41
N LEU A 725 17.09 -29.28 -2.99
CA LEU A 725 15.76 -29.30 -3.62
C LEU A 725 15.64 -30.38 -4.71
N GLY A 726 16.73 -30.66 -5.44
CA GLY A 726 16.78 -31.71 -6.47
C GLY A 726 17.04 -33.13 -5.93
N THR A 727 17.24 -33.31 -4.62
CA THR A 727 17.61 -34.61 -4.01
C THR A 727 16.85 -34.92 -2.70
N SER A 728 15.85 -34.13 -2.33
CA SER A 728 15.03 -34.36 -1.14
C SER A 728 14.21 -35.64 -1.22
N SER A 729 13.77 -36.14 -0.06
CA SER A 729 12.77 -37.22 -0.02
C SER A 729 11.45 -36.74 -0.61
N SER A 730 10.73 -37.61 -1.31
CA SER A 730 9.37 -37.32 -1.79
C SER A 730 8.37 -37.02 -0.68
N ASP A 731 8.69 -37.39 0.57
CA ASP A 731 7.87 -37.05 1.74
C ASP A 731 8.03 -35.60 2.22
N LEU A 732 9.11 -34.89 1.85
CA LEU A 732 9.35 -33.50 2.20
C LEU A 732 9.26 -32.63 0.93
N ILE A 733 8.12 -31.93 0.80
CA ILE A 733 7.64 -31.44 -0.49
C ILE A 733 7.96 -29.96 -0.70
N SER A 734 7.81 -29.14 0.35
CA SER A 734 8.20 -27.72 0.33
C SER A 734 8.52 -27.21 1.72
N LEU A 735 9.31 -26.13 1.80
CA LEU A 735 9.68 -25.43 3.03
C LEU A 735 9.03 -24.04 2.98
N THR A 736 8.34 -23.62 4.04
CA THR A 736 7.47 -22.42 3.98
C THR A 736 7.96 -21.26 4.82
N SER A 737 8.34 -21.45 6.09
CA SER A 737 8.93 -20.39 6.92
C SER A 737 9.84 -20.94 8.01
N ILE A 738 10.78 -20.12 8.48
CA ILE A 738 11.53 -20.29 9.73
C ILE A 738 11.59 -18.92 10.42
N THR A 739 11.53 -18.90 11.75
CA THR A 739 11.49 -17.67 12.55
C THR A 739 12.04 -17.95 13.94
N LEU A 740 12.72 -16.98 14.57
CA LEU A 740 13.23 -17.15 15.94
C LEU A 740 12.77 -16.03 16.86
N ALA A 741 12.52 -16.41 18.11
CA ALA A 741 12.19 -15.51 19.20
C ALA A 741 13.35 -15.55 20.21
N GLN A 742 14.12 -14.46 20.32
CA GLN A 742 15.35 -14.50 21.10
C GLN A 742 15.05 -14.65 22.60
N GLY A 743 14.12 -13.84 23.13
CA GLY A 743 13.76 -13.81 24.54
C GLY A 743 13.13 -15.10 25.10
N PRO A 744 12.29 -15.86 24.37
CA PRO A 744 11.86 -17.20 24.77
C PRO A 744 12.86 -18.31 24.40
N ALA A 745 13.98 -17.96 23.74
CA ALA A 745 14.93 -18.87 23.12
C ALA A 745 14.26 -20.01 22.33
N SER A 746 13.38 -19.62 21.41
CA SER A 746 12.49 -20.50 20.63
C SER A 746 12.70 -20.30 19.13
N ILE A 747 12.58 -21.38 18.36
CA ILE A 747 12.66 -21.36 16.89
C ILE A 747 11.49 -22.13 16.28
N GLY A 748 10.67 -21.40 15.52
CA GLY A 748 9.46 -21.88 14.86
C GLY A 748 9.72 -22.11 13.38
N TYR A 749 9.15 -23.18 12.83
CA TYR A 749 9.31 -23.52 11.41
C TYR A 749 8.09 -24.23 10.84
N SER A 750 7.93 -24.14 9.52
CA SER A 750 6.80 -24.68 8.77
C SER A 750 7.24 -25.31 7.44
N TRP A 751 6.55 -26.36 7.03
CA TRP A 751 6.84 -27.13 5.82
C TRP A 751 5.60 -27.86 5.29
N GLN A 752 5.70 -28.44 4.10
CA GLN A 752 4.73 -29.36 3.52
C GLN A 752 5.30 -30.77 3.44
N ALA A 753 4.52 -31.76 3.88
CA ALA A 753 4.90 -33.16 3.82
C ALA A 753 3.70 -34.10 3.60
N SER A 754 3.96 -35.26 2.99
CA SER A 754 3.06 -36.42 3.07
C SER A 754 3.31 -37.23 4.34
N ASN A 755 2.48 -38.24 4.59
CA ASN A 755 2.62 -39.19 5.70
C ASN A 755 2.67 -38.57 7.12
N LEU A 756 2.21 -37.32 7.28
CA LEU A 756 2.10 -36.64 8.58
C LEU A 756 1.12 -37.32 9.56
N ASN A 757 0.12 -38.05 9.05
CA ASN A 757 -0.83 -38.87 9.84
C ASN A 757 -1.61 -38.05 10.90
N ILE A 758 -2.01 -36.83 10.54
CA ILE A 758 -2.80 -35.88 11.35
C ILE A 758 -4.10 -35.52 10.63
N PRO A 759 -5.14 -35.03 11.32
CA PRO A 759 -6.38 -34.55 10.69
C PRO A 759 -6.12 -33.41 9.69
N GLU A 760 -6.89 -33.40 8.60
CA GLU A 760 -6.84 -32.31 7.62
C GLU A 760 -7.75 -31.13 8.06
N ASN A 761 -7.18 -29.93 8.10
CA ASN A 761 -7.81 -28.62 8.35
C ASN A 761 -8.48 -28.42 9.74
N ILE A 762 -9.17 -29.42 10.29
CA ILE A 762 -9.84 -29.38 11.60
C ILE A 762 -9.60 -30.70 12.36
N SER A 763 -9.38 -30.62 13.67
CA SER A 763 -8.97 -31.76 14.51
C SER A 763 -10.00 -32.89 14.65
N THR A 764 -11.24 -32.69 14.19
CA THR A 764 -12.31 -33.70 14.13
C THR A 764 -12.34 -34.51 12.83
N ASN A 765 -11.59 -34.12 11.80
CA ASN A 765 -11.53 -34.85 10.54
C ASN A 765 -10.74 -36.17 10.66
N PRO A 766 -10.93 -37.13 9.72
CA PRO A 766 -10.05 -38.28 9.60
C PRO A 766 -8.58 -37.85 9.42
N ARG A 767 -7.65 -38.63 9.98
CA ARG A 767 -6.22 -38.43 9.73
C ARG A 767 -5.90 -38.70 8.25
N SER A 768 -5.14 -37.81 7.63
CA SER A 768 -4.65 -37.98 6.25
C SER A 768 -3.14 -38.28 6.21
N ILE A 769 -2.73 -38.93 5.12
CA ILE A 769 -1.35 -39.13 4.70
C ILE A 769 -1.00 -38.33 3.44
N ASP A 770 -1.97 -37.61 2.87
CA ASP A 770 -1.78 -36.76 1.70
C ASP A 770 -0.89 -35.54 2.03
N PRO A 771 -0.29 -34.87 1.03
CA PRO A 771 0.51 -33.66 1.20
C PRO A 771 -0.23 -32.53 1.92
N MET A 772 0.16 -32.22 3.15
CA MET A 772 -0.39 -31.12 3.95
C MET A 772 0.72 -30.19 4.47
N TYR A 773 0.38 -28.93 4.69
CA TYR A 773 1.24 -27.96 5.37
C TYR A 773 1.11 -28.10 6.89
N THR A 774 2.23 -28.05 7.61
CA THR A 774 2.28 -28.16 9.08
C THR A 774 3.42 -27.30 9.64
N LEU A 775 3.48 -27.16 10.96
CA LEU A 775 4.41 -26.28 11.65
C LEU A 775 4.70 -26.77 13.08
N GLN A 776 5.81 -26.29 13.66
CA GLN A 776 6.13 -26.47 15.09
C GLN A 776 7.13 -25.45 15.63
N ASN A 777 7.25 -25.42 16.97
CA ASN A 777 8.33 -24.76 17.70
C ASN A 777 9.27 -25.79 18.35
N VAL A 778 10.55 -25.44 18.55
CA VAL A 778 11.51 -26.08 19.48
C VAL A 778 12.39 -25.03 20.17
N SER A 779 13.16 -25.39 21.20
CA SER A 779 14.08 -24.44 21.85
C SER A 779 15.45 -24.36 21.15
N LEU A 780 16.02 -23.16 21.14
CA LEU A 780 17.43 -22.88 20.82
C LEU A 780 18.40 -23.36 21.92
N LEU A 781 17.90 -23.62 23.14
CA LEU A 781 18.70 -24.08 24.27
C LEU A 781 18.72 -25.61 24.36
N VAL A 782 19.52 -26.14 25.28
CA VAL A 782 19.61 -27.58 25.54
C VAL A 782 18.74 -27.94 26.76
N PRO A 783 17.74 -28.84 26.66
CA PRO A 783 17.35 -29.62 25.47
C PRO A 783 16.30 -28.89 24.58
N PRO A 784 16.41 -28.95 23.23
CA PRO A 784 15.43 -28.35 22.32
C PRO A 784 13.99 -28.81 22.55
N GLU A 785 13.84 -30.07 22.95
CA GLU A 785 12.60 -30.77 23.33
C GLU A 785 11.78 -30.06 24.43
N GLN A 786 12.38 -29.15 25.21
CA GLN A 786 11.71 -28.40 26.28
C GLN A 786 10.57 -27.50 25.75
N ALA A 787 10.76 -26.88 24.58
CA ALA A 787 9.78 -26.00 23.94
C ALA A 787 9.13 -26.63 22.70
N TYR A 788 9.11 -27.96 22.59
CA TYR A 788 8.49 -28.68 21.48
C TYR A 788 6.96 -28.46 21.44
N GLN A 789 6.46 -27.74 20.42
CA GLN A 789 5.03 -27.46 20.21
C GLN A 789 4.62 -27.79 18.76
N PRO A 790 4.14 -29.01 18.47
CA PRO A 790 3.62 -29.35 17.15
C PRO A 790 2.19 -28.79 16.95
N LEU A 791 1.82 -28.55 15.69
CA LEU A 791 0.42 -28.33 15.28
C LEU A 791 -0.36 -29.66 15.25
N ASP A 792 -1.62 -29.63 15.68
CA ASP A 792 -2.51 -30.80 15.77
C ASP A 792 -3.23 -31.19 14.46
N VAL A 793 -3.18 -30.34 13.43
CA VAL A 793 -3.73 -30.56 12.08
C VAL A 793 -2.70 -30.30 10.97
N GLY A 794 -3.01 -30.73 9.76
CA GLY A 794 -2.34 -30.29 8.53
C GLY A 794 -3.29 -29.49 7.63
N TYR A 795 -2.80 -28.43 6.99
CA TYR A 795 -3.59 -27.58 6.10
C TYR A 795 -3.46 -27.97 4.64
N SER A 796 -4.54 -27.84 3.87
CA SER A 796 -4.55 -28.01 2.40
C SER A 796 -3.93 -26.80 1.67
N SER A 797 -3.91 -25.64 2.31
CA SER A 797 -3.36 -24.37 1.80
C SER A 797 -2.06 -24.00 2.52
N LYS A 798 -1.17 -23.25 1.85
CA LYS A 798 0.11 -22.80 2.42
C LYS A 798 -0.11 -22.12 3.77
N SER A 799 0.65 -22.54 4.79
CA SER A 799 0.63 -22.02 6.16
C SER A 799 2.05 -21.62 6.57
N GLY A 800 2.19 -20.95 7.71
CA GLY A 800 3.46 -20.47 8.22
C GLY A 800 3.39 -20.04 9.68
N ILE A 801 4.54 -19.62 10.20
CA ILE A 801 4.74 -19.18 11.58
C ILE A 801 5.74 -18.00 11.61
N CYS A 802 5.42 -16.95 12.37
CA CYS A 802 6.21 -15.73 12.49
C CYS A 802 6.25 -15.21 13.96
N TYR A 803 7.44 -14.89 14.45
CA TYR A 803 7.68 -14.46 15.84
C TYR A 803 8.14 -13.01 15.96
N ASP A 804 7.98 -12.44 17.16
CA ASP A 804 8.70 -11.24 17.57
C ASP A 804 10.14 -11.64 17.94
N LEU A 805 11.12 -11.16 17.17
CA LEU A 805 12.53 -11.41 17.43
C LEU A 805 12.96 -10.93 18.83
N MET A 806 12.30 -9.88 19.35
CA MET A 806 12.46 -9.32 20.69
C MET A 806 11.40 -9.81 21.70
N SER A 807 10.68 -10.90 21.38
CA SER A 807 9.58 -11.45 22.16
C SER A 807 9.90 -11.54 23.66
N ARG A 808 8.96 -11.11 24.50
CA ARG A 808 8.97 -11.42 25.93
C ARG A 808 8.86 -12.93 26.14
N SER A 809 9.45 -13.42 27.23
CA SER A 809 9.51 -14.84 27.61
C SER A 809 8.37 -15.31 28.51
N ASP A 810 7.36 -14.47 28.73
CA ASP A 810 6.25 -14.66 29.67
C ASP A 810 4.93 -15.07 28.98
N GLY A 811 4.98 -15.49 27.71
CA GLY A 811 3.79 -15.81 26.93
C GLY A 811 2.91 -14.61 26.54
N SER A 812 3.19 -13.39 27.01
CA SER A 812 2.38 -12.20 26.69
C SER A 812 2.68 -11.60 25.32
N ALA A 813 3.81 -11.97 24.73
CA ALA A 813 4.31 -11.42 23.47
C ALA A 813 3.42 -11.76 22.26
N ARG A 814 3.58 -10.94 21.22
CA ARG A 814 2.94 -11.12 19.91
C ARG A 814 3.76 -12.12 19.11
N ASN A 815 3.30 -13.37 19.03
CA ASN A 815 3.86 -14.42 18.18
C ASN A 815 2.68 -15.15 17.52
N PHE A 816 2.77 -15.51 16.25
CA PHE A 816 1.60 -16.01 15.51
C PHE A 816 1.91 -17.13 14.53
N PHE A 817 0.87 -17.92 14.21
CA PHE A 817 0.82 -18.76 13.03
C PHE A 817 -0.41 -18.43 12.18
N LEU A 818 -0.34 -18.78 10.89
CA LEU A 818 -1.45 -18.60 9.94
C LEU A 818 -2.31 -19.87 9.91
N ASP A 819 -3.54 -19.75 10.40
CA ASP A 819 -4.58 -20.75 10.24
C ASP A 819 -5.18 -20.61 8.84
N SER A 820 -4.65 -21.42 7.92
CA SER A 820 -4.93 -21.35 6.48
C SER A 820 -6.23 -22.05 6.06
N TYR A 821 -7.06 -22.46 7.02
CA TYR A 821 -8.42 -22.93 6.75
C TYR A 821 -9.36 -21.72 6.48
N PRO A 822 -10.01 -21.65 5.30
CA PRO A 822 -10.80 -20.48 4.92
C PRO A 822 -12.17 -20.45 5.64
N VAL A 823 -12.48 -19.33 6.28
CA VAL A 823 -13.77 -19.07 6.95
C VAL A 823 -14.55 -18.00 6.18
N ALA A 824 -15.76 -18.32 5.72
CA ALA A 824 -16.66 -17.40 5.02
C ALA A 824 -17.35 -16.43 5.99
N THR A 825 -17.57 -15.17 5.60
CA THR A 825 -18.20 -14.16 6.47
C THR A 825 -19.70 -14.35 6.67
N SER A 826 -20.37 -15.09 5.80
CA SER A 826 -21.80 -15.44 5.91
C SER A 826 -22.08 -16.76 5.18
N SER A 827 -23.34 -17.20 5.21
CA SER A 827 -23.82 -18.38 4.46
C SER A 827 -24.19 -18.08 3.00
N ASP A 828 -23.90 -16.88 2.50
CA ASP A 828 -24.23 -16.46 1.14
C ASP A 828 -23.23 -17.05 0.14
N TYR A 829 -23.69 -17.41 -1.07
CA TYR A 829 -22.90 -18.17 -2.04
C TYR A 829 -21.61 -17.45 -2.49
N ASP A 830 -21.65 -16.11 -2.58
CA ASP A 830 -20.52 -15.25 -2.97
C ASP A 830 -19.85 -14.57 -1.76
N ALA A 831 -20.03 -15.09 -0.54
CA ALA A 831 -19.45 -14.50 0.67
C ALA A 831 -17.90 -14.56 0.66
N PRO A 832 -17.19 -13.45 0.93
CA PRO A 832 -15.74 -13.47 1.00
C PRO A 832 -15.26 -14.37 2.15
N SER A 833 -14.17 -15.10 1.91
CA SER A 833 -13.58 -16.03 2.86
C SER A 833 -12.18 -15.59 3.28
N TYR A 834 -11.81 -15.84 4.53
CA TYR A 834 -10.60 -15.31 5.16
C TYR A 834 -9.81 -16.41 5.87
N VAL A 835 -8.49 -16.22 5.96
CA VAL A 835 -7.54 -17.02 6.76
C VAL A 835 -7.01 -16.18 7.93
N HIS A 836 -6.72 -16.82 9.06
CA HIS A 836 -6.70 -16.15 10.37
C HIS A 836 -5.36 -16.23 11.10
N LEU A 837 -4.95 -15.13 11.73
CA LEU A 837 -3.77 -15.11 12.61
C LEU A 837 -4.13 -15.58 14.02
N ARG A 838 -3.53 -16.70 14.42
CA ARG A 838 -3.69 -17.33 15.75
C ARG A 838 -2.43 -17.13 16.57
N LYS A 839 -2.58 -16.92 17.89
CA LYS A 839 -1.45 -16.70 18.79
C LYS A 839 -0.65 -17.98 19.02
N VAL A 840 0.67 -17.86 19.03
CA VAL A 840 1.62 -18.84 19.58
C VAL A 840 2.04 -18.37 20.97
N GLU A 841 1.85 -19.19 22.00
CA GLU A 841 2.33 -18.87 23.34
C GLU A 841 3.74 -19.44 23.54
N LEU A 842 4.73 -18.53 23.49
CA LEU A 842 6.14 -18.83 23.76
C LEU A 842 6.49 -18.40 25.18
N SER A 843 6.93 -19.35 26.01
CA SER A 843 7.38 -19.08 27.37
C SER A 843 8.73 -19.75 27.65
N TYR A 844 9.60 -19.05 28.38
CA TYR A 844 10.77 -19.65 29.02
C TYR A 844 10.43 -19.94 30.48
N ASP A 845 9.95 -21.15 30.75
CA ASP A 845 9.65 -21.64 32.10
C ASP A 845 10.54 -22.82 32.49
N ASN A 846 10.81 -22.97 33.79
CA ASN A 846 11.88 -23.82 34.37
C ASN A 846 11.53 -25.33 34.40
N GLY A 847 10.89 -25.85 33.35
CA GLY A 847 10.60 -27.28 33.18
C GLY A 847 9.18 -27.62 32.72
N SER A 848 8.28 -26.63 32.65
CA SER A 848 6.95 -26.80 32.06
C SER A 848 7.08 -26.94 30.54
N LYS A 849 6.64 -28.06 29.95
CA LYS A 849 6.49 -28.16 28.49
C LYS A 849 5.43 -27.16 28.01
N CYS A 850 5.76 -26.42 26.96
CA CYS A 850 4.82 -25.51 26.30
C CYS A 850 3.63 -26.29 25.69
N ALA A 851 2.46 -25.66 25.59
CA ALA A 851 1.26 -26.33 25.05
C ALA A 851 1.38 -26.57 23.53
N PRO A 852 0.82 -27.67 22.99
CA PRO A 852 0.70 -27.88 21.54
C PRO A 852 -0.05 -26.75 20.84
N LEU A 853 0.16 -26.62 19.54
CA LEU A 853 -0.53 -25.63 18.71
C LEU A 853 -1.83 -26.25 18.17
N HIS A 854 -2.93 -25.49 18.25
CA HIS A 854 -4.28 -25.99 17.99
C HIS A 854 -4.98 -25.16 16.91
N SER A 855 -5.58 -25.82 15.92
CA SER A 855 -6.45 -25.19 14.91
C SER A 855 -7.71 -24.56 15.51
N GLY A 856 -8.15 -23.41 14.99
CA GLY A 856 -9.54 -22.92 15.09
C GLY A 856 -10.18 -22.78 16.48
N THR A 857 -10.15 -21.58 17.07
CA THR A 857 -10.83 -21.26 18.34
C THR A 857 -11.99 -20.26 18.21
N GLY A 858 -12.38 -19.88 17.00
CA GLY A 858 -13.33 -18.78 16.76
C GLY A 858 -12.74 -17.39 17.02
N GLN A 859 -11.46 -17.31 17.41
CA GLN A 859 -10.78 -16.08 17.81
C GLN A 859 -9.53 -15.80 16.99
N SER A 860 -9.36 -14.54 16.57
CA SER A 860 -8.35 -14.11 15.60
C SER A 860 -7.79 -12.74 16.00
N TYR A 861 -6.49 -12.51 15.73
CA TYR A 861 -5.84 -11.21 15.97
C TYR A 861 -5.85 -10.28 14.75
N GLY A 862 -6.03 -10.86 13.57
CA GLY A 862 -6.05 -10.22 12.26
C GLY A 862 -6.23 -11.28 11.17
N ARG A 863 -6.67 -10.91 9.97
CA ARG A 863 -7.04 -11.87 8.93
C ARG A 863 -6.76 -11.38 7.51
N PHE A 864 -6.55 -12.31 6.58
CA PHE A 864 -6.26 -12.04 5.17
C PHE A 864 -7.30 -12.74 4.28
N PRO A 865 -7.72 -12.17 3.14
CA PRO A 865 -8.63 -12.86 2.21
C PRO A 865 -8.00 -14.11 1.60
N ALA A 866 -8.76 -15.21 1.59
CA ALA A 866 -8.30 -16.53 1.19
C ALA A 866 -8.11 -16.71 -0.32
N ASP A 867 -8.56 -15.76 -1.16
CA ASP A 867 -8.33 -15.80 -2.61
C ASP A 867 -6.93 -15.29 -3.00
N VAL A 868 -6.25 -14.56 -2.12
CA VAL A 868 -4.87 -14.10 -2.32
C VAL A 868 -3.93 -15.10 -1.64
N PRO A 869 -3.13 -15.89 -2.40
CA PRO A 869 -2.18 -16.82 -1.80
C PRO A 869 -1.09 -16.03 -1.07
N LEU A 870 -0.89 -16.32 0.21
CA LEU A 870 0.18 -15.74 1.02
C LEU A 870 1.40 -16.65 0.90
N ASP A 871 2.48 -16.10 0.36
CA ASP A 871 3.66 -16.89 0.00
C ASP A 871 4.75 -16.89 1.07
N ASP A 872 4.85 -15.81 1.84
CA ASP A 872 5.72 -15.60 3.01
C ASP A 872 5.16 -14.45 3.87
N PHE A 873 5.46 -14.40 5.17
CA PHE A 873 4.97 -13.35 6.07
C PHE A 873 5.78 -13.20 7.37
N VAL A 874 5.86 -11.96 7.86
CA VAL A 874 6.67 -11.56 9.02
C VAL A 874 5.93 -10.59 9.94
N LEU A 875 6.27 -10.66 11.23
CA LEU A 875 5.76 -9.75 12.24
C LEU A 875 6.63 -8.49 12.32
N HIS A 876 5.98 -7.33 12.28
CA HIS A 876 6.60 -6.03 12.53
C HIS A 876 6.43 -5.63 14.00
N PRO A 877 7.49 -5.16 14.70
CA PRO A 877 7.45 -4.88 16.14
C PRO A 877 6.46 -3.76 16.54
N GLN A 878 5.98 -2.95 15.59
CA GLN A 878 4.93 -1.97 15.86
C GLN A 878 3.50 -2.56 15.88
N GLY A 879 3.34 -3.89 15.71
CA GLY A 879 2.05 -4.57 15.82
C GLY A 879 1.33 -4.79 14.49
N TYR A 880 2.08 -4.97 13.40
CA TYR A 880 1.54 -5.34 12.09
C TYR A 880 2.10 -6.70 11.67
N VAL A 881 1.34 -7.53 10.94
CA VAL A 881 1.93 -8.62 10.13
C VAL A 881 1.94 -8.18 8.68
N PHE A 882 3.12 -8.22 8.07
CA PHE A 882 3.27 -8.07 6.62
C PHE A 882 3.32 -9.45 5.97
N ALA A 883 2.67 -9.59 4.82
CA ALA A 883 2.70 -10.79 4.00
C ALA A 883 2.92 -10.42 2.53
N ILE A 884 3.45 -11.35 1.74
CA ILE A 884 3.58 -11.19 0.29
C ILE A 884 2.74 -12.22 -0.47
N SER A 885 2.37 -11.88 -1.69
CA SER A 885 1.77 -12.81 -2.66
C SER A 885 2.57 -12.77 -3.95
N THR A 886 3.30 -13.85 -4.24
CA THR A 886 4.16 -13.97 -5.43
C THR A 886 3.29 -13.88 -6.69
N GLY A 887 2.24 -14.71 -6.75
CA GLY A 887 1.35 -14.81 -7.91
C GLY A 887 0.44 -13.60 -8.17
N ARG A 888 0.32 -12.67 -7.21
CA ARG A 888 -0.38 -11.37 -7.40
C ARG A 888 0.58 -10.18 -7.49
N SER A 889 1.88 -10.36 -7.20
CA SER A 889 2.86 -9.27 -7.02
C SER A 889 2.34 -8.18 -6.07
N LYS A 890 1.91 -8.60 -4.88
CA LYS A 890 1.36 -7.72 -3.84
C LYS A 890 2.09 -7.89 -2.51
N LEU A 891 2.21 -6.77 -1.80
CA LEU A 891 2.48 -6.71 -0.37
C LEU A 891 1.14 -6.55 0.35
N LEU A 892 0.99 -7.15 1.53
CA LEU A 892 -0.19 -7.06 2.39
C LEU A 892 0.25 -6.66 3.80
N ARG A 893 -0.60 -5.93 4.52
CA ARG A 893 -0.36 -5.57 5.93
C ARG A 893 -1.65 -5.71 6.74
N CYS A 894 -1.67 -6.65 7.67
CA CYS A 894 -2.68 -6.70 8.71
C CYS A 894 -2.24 -5.85 9.91
N GLU A 895 -3.10 -4.97 10.38
CA GLU A 895 -2.97 -4.36 11.70
C GLU A 895 -3.50 -5.34 12.75
N LEU A 896 -2.76 -5.55 13.84
CA LEU A 896 -3.11 -6.55 14.84
C LEU A 896 -3.88 -5.93 16.00
N SER A 897 -5.05 -6.51 16.28
CA SER A 897 -5.75 -6.28 17.54
C SER A 897 -4.82 -6.51 18.74
N SER A 898 -5.01 -5.74 19.81
CA SER A 898 -4.29 -5.94 21.08
C SER A 898 -4.78 -7.17 21.86
N VAL A 899 -5.98 -7.67 21.54
CA VAL A 899 -6.69 -8.78 22.19
C VAL A 899 -7.32 -9.72 21.15
N PRO A 900 -7.54 -11.00 21.46
CA PRO A 900 -8.24 -11.89 20.54
C PRO A 900 -9.70 -11.46 20.40
N VAL A 901 -10.17 -11.24 19.17
CA VAL A 901 -11.56 -10.89 18.83
C VAL A 901 -12.20 -12.00 18.00
N ALA A 902 -13.52 -11.98 17.78
CA ALA A 902 -14.17 -12.98 16.96
C ALA A 902 -13.68 -12.93 15.50
N GLU A 903 -13.71 -14.06 14.78
CA GLU A 903 -13.25 -14.15 13.38
C GLU A 903 -13.96 -13.17 12.42
N GLY A 904 -15.23 -12.86 12.68
CA GLY A 904 -16.01 -11.84 11.94
C GLY A 904 -15.65 -10.39 12.29
N GLU A 905 -14.99 -10.17 13.42
CA GLU A 905 -14.61 -8.85 13.96
C GLU A 905 -13.11 -8.54 13.77
N ALA A 906 -12.31 -9.54 13.42
CA ALA A 906 -10.86 -9.40 13.28
C ALA A 906 -10.47 -8.42 12.15
N PRO A 907 -9.44 -7.57 12.35
CA PRO A 907 -9.00 -6.61 11.34
C PRO A 907 -8.61 -7.28 10.02
N ASP A 908 -9.05 -6.72 8.90
CA ASP A 908 -8.62 -7.14 7.56
C ASP A 908 -7.21 -6.63 7.24
N ALA A 909 -6.46 -7.43 6.49
CA ALA A 909 -5.24 -6.99 5.84
C ALA A 909 -5.51 -6.08 4.65
N CYS A 910 -4.87 -4.90 4.63
CA CYS A 910 -4.86 -4.03 3.46
C CYS A 910 -3.88 -4.52 2.39
N LEU A 911 -4.14 -4.19 1.13
CA LEU A 911 -3.25 -4.41 -0.02
C LEU A 911 -2.30 -3.22 -0.21
N PHE A 912 -1.09 -3.50 -0.69
CA PHE A 912 -0.01 -2.54 -0.94
C PHE A 912 0.78 -2.95 -2.19
N SER A 913 1.36 -1.97 -2.88
CA SER A 913 2.19 -2.19 -4.08
C SER A 913 1.38 -2.83 -5.23
N GLY A 914 2.06 -3.38 -6.24
CA GLY A 914 1.45 -4.01 -7.41
C GLY A 914 2.52 -4.39 -8.44
N ALA A 915 2.11 -5.14 -9.47
CA ALA A 915 3.01 -5.65 -10.50
C ALA A 915 3.73 -4.53 -11.29
N GLY A 916 5.07 -4.44 -11.19
CA GLY A 916 5.85 -3.53 -12.02
C GLY A 916 7.34 -3.39 -11.67
N LEU A 917 8.02 -2.56 -12.46
CA LEU A 917 9.48 -2.38 -12.40
C LEU A 917 9.93 -1.17 -11.56
N ARG A 918 9.05 -0.19 -11.28
CA ARG A 918 9.43 1.06 -10.61
C ARG A 918 9.42 0.97 -9.08
N GLU A 919 9.96 2.00 -8.46
CA GLU A 919 9.86 2.27 -7.02
C GLU A 919 8.39 2.29 -6.56
N GLY A 920 8.06 1.48 -5.55
CA GLY A 920 6.69 1.27 -5.06
C GLY A 920 5.93 0.11 -5.68
N LEU A 921 6.45 -0.48 -6.76
CA LEU A 921 5.91 -1.68 -7.42
C LEU A 921 6.88 -2.86 -7.22
N VAL A 922 6.35 -4.08 -7.21
CA VAL A 922 7.13 -5.32 -7.10
C VAL A 922 6.84 -6.26 -8.26
N SER A 923 7.73 -7.22 -8.54
CA SER A 923 7.42 -8.36 -9.42
C SER A 923 8.04 -9.63 -8.85
N GLY A 924 7.24 -10.70 -8.77
CA GLY A 924 7.66 -11.98 -8.21
C GLY A 924 8.28 -11.88 -6.82
N PRO A 925 7.63 -11.23 -5.82
CA PRO A 925 8.15 -11.24 -4.46
C PRO A 925 8.19 -12.68 -3.91
N VAL A 926 9.33 -13.13 -3.37
CA VAL A 926 9.53 -14.52 -2.88
C VAL A 926 9.86 -14.63 -1.40
N ALA A 927 10.35 -13.55 -0.78
CA ALA A 927 10.57 -13.50 0.68
C ALA A 927 10.43 -12.07 1.22
N ILE A 928 10.19 -11.95 2.53
CA ILE A 928 10.02 -10.68 3.23
C ILE A 928 10.65 -10.74 4.63
N ALA A 929 11.36 -9.67 5.04
CA ALA A 929 11.95 -9.57 6.38
C ALA A 929 11.91 -8.15 6.94
N ILE A 930 12.10 -8.01 8.26
CA ILE A 930 12.01 -6.74 8.99
C ILE A 930 13.36 -6.39 9.63
N GLY A 931 13.94 -5.25 9.26
CA GLY A 931 15.10 -4.70 9.99
C GLY A 931 14.70 -4.15 11.36
N LEU A 932 15.60 -4.15 12.34
CA LEU A 932 15.32 -3.62 13.70
C LEU A 932 15.02 -2.11 13.74
N ASP A 933 15.37 -1.38 12.68
CA ASP A 933 14.97 0.01 12.45
C ASP A 933 13.53 0.15 11.91
N GLY A 934 12.82 -0.96 11.72
CA GLY A 934 11.45 -1.02 11.23
C GLY A 934 11.30 -0.96 9.72
N VAL A 935 12.38 -1.09 8.94
CA VAL A 935 12.29 -1.21 7.48
C VAL A 935 11.73 -2.59 7.10
N VAL A 936 10.76 -2.60 6.18
CA VAL A 936 10.21 -3.81 5.56
C VAL A 936 10.99 -4.07 4.28
N MET A 937 11.71 -5.18 4.18
CA MET A 937 12.47 -5.56 2.98
C MET A 937 11.76 -6.69 2.24
N VAL A 938 11.61 -6.57 0.92
CA VAL A 938 11.01 -7.59 0.05
C VAL A 938 12.02 -8.04 -0.99
N LEU A 939 12.23 -9.35 -1.12
CA LEU A 939 13.07 -9.98 -2.14
C LEU A 939 12.23 -10.30 -3.38
N GLU A 940 12.60 -9.72 -4.51
CA GLU A 940 11.92 -9.84 -5.79
C GLU A 940 12.73 -10.70 -6.77
N SER A 941 12.17 -11.83 -7.19
CA SER A 941 12.86 -12.78 -8.07
C SER A 941 12.93 -12.28 -9.52
N ASP A 942 11.80 -11.88 -10.11
CA ASP A 942 11.71 -11.36 -11.48
C ASP A 942 12.61 -10.13 -11.67
N ASN A 943 12.57 -9.20 -10.71
CA ASN A 943 13.34 -7.95 -10.72
C ASN A 943 14.78 -8.11 -10.18
N ALA A 944 15.17 -9.30 -9.73
CA ALA A 944 16.48 -9.64 -9.17
C ALA A 944 17.02 -8.59 -8.17
N ARG A 945 16.19 -8.18 -7.20
CA ARG A 945 16.49 -7.10 -6.25
C ARG A 945 15.86 -7.34 -4.87
N VAL A 946 16.40 -6.67 -3.85
CA VAL A 946 15.63 -6.34 -2.64
C VAL A 946 15.10 -4.91 -2.77
N GLN A 947 13.86 -4.65 -2.34
CA GLN A 947 13.29 -3.31 -2.21
C GLN A 947 12.85 -3.05 -0.77
N ALA A 948 13.18 -1.86 -0.26
CA ALA A 948 12.90 -1.43 1.10
C ALA A 948 11.65 -0.54 1.17
N PHE A 949 10.81 -0.74 2.18
CA PHE A 949 9.54 -0.05 2.43
C PHE A 949 9.37 0.30 3.92
N ASP A 950 8.44 1.21 4.23
CA ASP A 950 8.04 1.54 5.60
C ASP A 950 6.77 0.79 6.05
N ILE A 951 6.31 1.07 7.28
CA ILE A 951 5.08 0.50 7.87
C ILE A 951 3.77 0.83 7.12
N HIS A 952 3.85 1.70 6.12
CA HIS A 952 2.76 2.11 5.24
C HIS A 952 2.97 1.63 3.79
N GLY A 953 4.03 0.85 3.52
CA GLY A 953 4.37 0.38 2.18
C GLY A 953 4.86 1.48 1.24
N ASN A 954 5.29 2.65 1.75
CA ASN A 954 6.01 3.62 0.95
C ASN A 954 7.47 3.15 0.79
N PRO A 955 8.10 3.26 -0.40
CA PRO A 955 9.52 2.91 -0.59
C PRO A 955 10.46 3.77 0.25
N VAL A 956 11.42 3.13 0.92
CA VAL A 956 12.37 3.78 1.84
C VAL A 956 13.74 3.83 1.19
N LYS A 957 14.32 5.03 1.05
CA LYS A 957 15.71 5.21 0.60
C LYS A 957 16.69 4.71 1.66
N TYR A 958 16.97 3.41 1.62
CA TYR A 958 17.82 2.70 2.57
C TYR A 958 19.25 2.54 2.04
N PHE A 959 19.37 2.01 0.82
CA PHE A 959 20.63 1.61 0.20
C PHE A 959 21.38 2.79 -0.44
N GLN A 960 22.61 2.52 -0.87
CA GLN A 960 23.49 3.46 -1.57
C GLN A 960 23.71 4.77 -0.79
N ASN A 961 23.87 4.67 0.54
CA ASN A 961 23.93 5.80 1.48
C ASN A 961 22.62 6.61 1.54
N LYS A 962 21.48 5.94 1.65
CA LYS A 962 20.13 6.54 1.65
C LYS A 962 19.80 7.33 0.37
N THR A 963 20.21 6.81 -0.80
CA THR A 963 19.87 7.38 -2.11
C THR A 963 19.00 6.48 -2.98
N SER A 964 18.89 5.18 -2.65
CA SER A 964 18.07 4.21 -3.35
C SER A 964 17.22 3.38 -2.38
N SER A 965 15.98 3.08 -2.75
CA SER A 965 15.14 2.07 -2.09
C SER A 965 15.42 0.64 -2.57
N MET A 966 16.26 0.47 -3.59
CA MET A 966 16.54 -0.80 -4.24
C MET A 966 18.00 -1.25 -4.07
N LEU A 967 18.15 -2.54 -3.84
CA LEU A 967 19.41 -3.29 -3.84
C LEU A 967 19.39 -4.31 -4.99
N PRO A 968 20.05 -4.03 -6.14
CA PRO A 968 20.19 -4.99 -7.23
C PRO A 968 21.12 -6.15 -6.83
N LEU A 969 20.68 -7.39 -7.04
CA LEU A 969 21.39 -8.60 -6.57
C LEU A 969 22.30 -9.25 -7.64
N THR A 970 22.46 -8.63 -8.82
CA THR A 970 23.19 -9.21 -9.95
C THR A 970 24.72 -9.32 -9.72
N ILE A 971 25.17 -10.49 -9.26
CA ILE A 971 26.60 -10.82 -9.10
C ILE A 971 27.21 -11.16 -10.46
N LYS A 972 28.00 -10.23 -11.03
CA LYS A 972 28.57 -10.33 -12.40
C LYS A 972 29.45 -11.56 -12.71
N THR A 973 29.87 -12.30 -11.70
CA THR A 973 30.74 -13.49 -11.80
C THR A 973 30.01 -14.80 -11.49
N ARG A 974 28.68 -14.75 -11.33
CA ARG A 974 27.82 -15.90 -11.07
C ARG A 974 26.79 -16.01 -12.21
N ASP A 975 26.37 -17.23 -12.52
CA ASP A 975 25.20 -17.45 -13.39
C ASP A 975 23.92 -16.90 -12.74
N GLN A 976 22.81 -16.88 -13.50
CA GLN A 976 21.53 -16.37 -13.00
C GLN A 976 21.07 -17.15 -11.76
N SER A 977 21.06 -16.46 -10.61
CA SER A 977 20.56 -17.00 -9.34
C SER A 977 19.04 -17.16 -9.37
N THR A 978 18.56 -18.27 -8.78
CA THR A 978 17.19 -18.35 -8.25
C THR A 978 17.24 -17.94 -6.78
N TYR A 979 16.44 -16.94 -6.41
CA TYR A 979 16.37 -16.40 -5.06
C TYR A 979 15.34 -17.17 -4.23
N LEU A 980 15.70 -17.52 -3.00
CA LEU A 980 14.90 -18.37 -2.10
C LEU A 980 14.37 -17.60 -0.89
N ASP A 981 15.24 -16.84 -0.22
CA ASP A 981 14.93 -16.26 1.08
C ASP A 981 15.76 -15.03 1.44
N LEU A 982 15.30 -14.25 2.43
CA LEU A 982 16.02 -13.10 2.97
C LEU A 982 15.80 -12.96 4.48
N ASP A 983 16.80 -12.47 5.21
CA ASP A 983 16.62 -11.94 6.58
C ASP A 983 17.62 -10.81 6.86
N VAL A 984 17.38 -9.99 7.89
CA VAL A 984 18.08 -8.72 8.13
C VAL A 984 18.65 -8.64 9.55
N GLU A 985 19.96 -8.54 9.66
CA GLU A 985 20.66 -8.41 10.95
C GLU A 985 20.48 -7.02 11.58
N ALA A 986 20.64 -6.95 12.90
CA ALA A 986 20.45 -5.79 13.77
C ALA A 986 21.08 -4.44 13.33
N LYS A 987 22.04 -4.42 12.39
CA LYS A 987 22.66 -3.19 11.85
C LYS A 987 22.35 -2.95 10.37
N GLY A 988 21.36 -3.65 9.80
CA GLY A 988 20.92 -3.54 8.41
C GLY A 988 21.74 -4.36 7.40
N TYR A 989 22.49 -5.38 7.85
CA TYR A 989 23.13 -6.31 6.91
C TYR A 989 22.08 -7.30 6.39
N VAL A 990 21.94 -7.40 5.07
CA VAL A 990 20.91 -8.21 4.42
C VAL A 990 21.52 -9.55 4.02
N TYR A 991 20.93 -10.64 4.49
CA TYR A 991 21.29 -12.00 4.15
C TYR A 991 20.34 -12.47 3.06
N VAL A 992 20.86 -13.01 1.96
CA VAL A 992 20.08 -13.49 0.83
C VAL A 992 20.47 -14.94 0.53
N LEU A 993 19.50 -15.84 0.57
CA LEU A 993 19.65 -17.25 0.22
C LEU A 993 19.30 -17.44 -1.26
N SER A 994 20.19 -18.08 -2.01
CA SER A 994 19.98 -18.35 -3.44
C SER A 994 20.69 -19.61 -3.90
N TYR A 995 20.30 -20.13 -5.07
CA TYR A 995 21.02 -21.18 -5.77
C TYR A 995 21.24 -20.85 -7.25
N THR A 996 22.18 -21.52 -7.90
CA THR A 996 22.43 -21.43 -9.35
C THR A 996 22.06 -22.71 -10.11
N GLY A 997 21.83 -22.58 -11.42
CA GLY A 997 21.48 -23.71 -12.27
C GLY A 997 20.13 -24.32 -11.87
N ASP A 998 20.13 -25.62 -11.60
CA ASP A 998 18.94 -26.40 -11.21
C ASP A 998 18.82 -26.65 -9.69
N GLY A 999 19.77 -26.16 -8.88
CA GLY A 999 19.79 -26.42 -7.43
C GLY A 999 20.05 -27.88 -7.06
N SER A 1000 20.56 -28.73 -7.96
CA SER A 1000 20.78 -30.16 -7.68
C SER A 1000 21.95 -30.44 -6.72
N SER A 1001 23.01 -29.63 -6.74
CA SER A 1001 24.21 -29.81 -5.89
C SER A 1001 24.27 -28.80 -4.73
N PRO A 1002 24.74 -29.18 -3.52
CA PRO A 1002 24.98 -28.24 -2.42
C PRO A 1002 25.91 -27.09 -2.80
N ASP A 1003 26.89 -27.34 -3.68
CA ASP A 1003 27.82 -26.32 -4.18
C ASP A 1003 27.15 -25.22 -5.00
N HIS A 1004 25.91 -25.43 -5.47
CA HIS A 1004 25.13 -24.40 -6.17
C HIS A 1004 24.48 -23.39 -5.21
N TYR A 1005 24.45 -23.66 -3.90
CA TYR A 1005 23.78 -22.81 -2.91
C TYR A 1005 24.72 -21.78 -2.29
N TYR A 1006 24.20 -20.56 -2.13
CA TYR A 1006 24.91 -19.40 -1.59
C TYR A 1006 24.05 -18.65 -0.57
N MET A 1007 24.63 -18.36 0.59
CA MET A 1007 24.18 -17.31 1.49
C MET A 1007 25.06 -16.08 1.25
N ASP A 1008 24.51 -15.07 0.60
CA ASP A 1008 25.18 -13.80 0.33
C ASP A 1008 24.85 -12.78 1.41
N ILE A 1009 25.87 -12.10 1.93
CA ILE A 1009 25.71 -11.03 2.93
C ILE A 1009 26.01 -9.70 2.26
N TYR A 1010 25.02 -8.81 2.22
CA TYR A 1010 25.15 -7.44 1.75
C TYR A 1010 25.30 -6.49 2.93
N THR A 1011 26.15 -5.49 2.76
CA THR A 1011 26.26 -4.36 3.70
C THR A 1011 24.96 -3.54 3.70
N PRO A 1012 24.70 -2.70 4.72
CA PRO A 1012 23.56 -1.77 4.74
C PRO A 1012 23.53 -0.77 3.58
N LYS A 1013 24.63 -0.65 2.81
CA LYS A 1013 24.70 0.17 1.59
C LYS A 1013 24.22 -0.56 0.34
N GLY A 1014 24.08 -1.89 0.39
CA GLY A 1014 23.84 -2.73 -0.77
C GLY A 1014 25.11 -3.25 -1.47
N ASP A 1015 26.31 -2.93 -0.97
CA ASP A 1015 27.54 -3.57 -1.45
C ASP A 1015 27.62 -5.01 -0.93
N LEU A 1016 27.86 -6.00 -1.80
CA LEU A 1016 28.11 -7.39 -1.41
C LEU A 1016 29.39 -7.47 -0.54
N LEU A 1017 29.28 -8.04 0.65
CA LEU A 1017 30.40 -8.17 1.60
C LEU A 1017 31.13 -9.50 1.47
N VAL A 1018 30.39 -10.61 1.51
CA VAL A 1018 30.92 -11.98 1.54
C VAL A 1018 29.81 -12.97 1.13
N SER A 1019 30.22 -14.10 0.55
CA SER A 1019 29.34 -15.22 0.19
C SER A 1019 29.79 -16.47 0.94
N THR A 1020 28.87 -17.16 1.61
CA THR A 1020 29.10 -18.51 2.14
C THR A 1020 28.47 -19.52 1.18
N GLN A 1021 29.28 -20.42 0.61
CA GLN A 1021 28.84 -21.46 -0.32
C GLN A 1021 28.55 -22.76 0.42
N GLY A 1022 27.63 -23.59 -0.10
CA GLY A 1022 27.29 -24.90 0.48
C GLY A 1022 26.16 -24.87 1.52
N VAL A 1023 25.46 -23.74 1.69
CA VAL A 1023 24.32 -23.61 2.61
C VAL A 1023 23.06 -24.19 1.94
N ALA A 1024 22.98 -25.52 1.86
CA ALA A 1024 21.92 -26.27 1.17
C ALA A 1024 20.57 -26.26 1.94
N ALA A 1025 19.93 -25.09 1.93
CA ALA A 1025 18.69 -24.80 2.66
C ALA A 1025 17.65 -24.10 1.75
N GLY A 1026 16.39 -24.13 2.18
CA GLY A 1026 15.29 -23.43 1.50
C GLY A 1026 14.83 -22.12 2.16
N LYS A 1027 15.06 -21.99 3.48
CA LYS A 1027 14.75 -20.81 4.30
C LYS A 1027 15.84 -20.58 5.36
N LEU A 1028 16.04 -19.36 5.83
CA LEU A 1028 16.98 -19.00 6.91
C LEU A 1028 16.41 -17.94 7.86
N THR A 1029 17.03 -17.79 9.03
CA THR A 1029 16.80 -16.65 9.92
C THR A 1029 18.07 -16.30 10.72
N VAL A 1030 18.26 -15.02 11.05
CA VAL A 1030 19.45 -14.46 11.68
C VAL A 1030 19.18 -14.00 13.12
N SER A 1031 19.97 -14.51 14.07
CA SER A 1031 19.88 -14.11 15.47
C SER A 1031 20.46 -12.72 15.71
N LEU A 1032 20.08 -12.12 16.84
CA LEU A 1032 20.53 -10.79 17.21
C LEU A 1032 22.05 -10.75 17.50
N ASP A 1033 22.65 -11.90 17.84
CA ASP A 1033 24.10 -12.09 18.00
C ASP A 1033 24.82 -12.59 16.73
N ARG A 1034 24.13 -12.60 15.59
CA ARG A 1034 24.64 -12.91 14.23
C ARG A 1034 24.87 -14.39 13.93
N ASN A 1035 24.18 -15.29 14.60
CA ASN A 1035 24.14 -16.70 14.20
C ASN A 1035 23.06 -16.90 13.12
N VAL A 1036 23.23 -17.87 12.23
CA VAL A 1036 22.25 -18.21 11.19
C VAL A 1036 21.69 -19.59 11.47
N TYR A 1037 20.36 -19.69 11.46
CA TYR A 1037 19.64 -20.95 11.50
C TYR A 1037 18.97 -21.18 10.14
N ALA A 1038 19.30 -22.29 9.49
CA ALA A 1038 18.84 -22.59 8.13
C ALA A 1038 17.96 -23.85 8.12
N LEU A 1039 16.85 -23.80 7.39
CA LEU A 1039 15.87 -24.88 7.24
C LEU A 1039 16.25 -25.75 6.03
N ASN A 1040 16.63 -26.99 6.30
CA ASN A 1040 17.31 -27.84 5.33
C ASN A 1040 16.33 -28.70 4.52
N TYR A 1041 16.74 -29.13 3.31
CA TYR A 1041 16.01 -30.15 2.53
C TYR A 1041 16.23 -31.59 3.04
N GLU A 1042 17.03 -31.75 4.09
CA GLU A 1042 17.30 -33.03 4.74
C GLU A 1042 16.12 -33.44 5.63
N LEU A 1043 15.46 -34.54 5.26
CA LEU A 1043 14.37 -35.15 6.03
C LEU A 1043 14.92 -35.87 7.27
N ILE A 1044 14.33 -35.58 8.43
CA ILE A 1044 14.41 -36.39 9.65
C ILE A 1044 13.01 -36.89 10.05
N HIS A 1045 12.95 -37.80 11.01
CA HIS A 1045 11.70 -38.35 11.53
C HIS A 1045 11.60 -38.06 13.03
N GLY A 1046 10.60 -37.25 13.38
CA GLY A 1046 10.32 -36.87 14.76
C GLY A 1046 9.52 -37.91 15.54
N ALA A 1047 8.76 -37.44 16.53
CA ALA A 1047 7.86 -38.28 17.32
C ALA A 1047 6.89 -39.08 16.42
N ASP A 1048 6.64 -40.34 16.80
CA ASP A 1048 5.83 -41.33 16.06
C ASP A 1048 6.21 -41.51 14.56
N GLY A 1049 7.40 -41.07 14.15
CA GLY A 1049 7.91 -41.17 12.78
C GLY A 1049 7.49 -40.02 11.85
N ARG A 1050 6.88 -38.95 12.37
CA ARG A 1050 6.40 -37.79 11.60
C ARG A 1050 7.53 -37.17 10.73
N PRO A 1051 7.34 -37.03 9.40
CA PRO A 1051 8.31 -36.38 8.52
C PRO A 1051 8.49 -34.88 8.82
N GLU A 1052 9.73 -34.44 9.06
CA GLU A 1052 10.08 -33.04 9.35
C GLU A 1052 11.48 -32.67 8.81
N PRO A 1053 11.74 -31.40 8.43
CA PRO A 1053 13.06 -30.95 7.99
C PRO A 1053 14.05 -30.78 9.17
N SER A 1054 15.34 -31.02 8.93
CA SER A 1054 16.38 -30.65 9.90
C SER A 1054 16.70 -29.15 9.84
N ILE A 1055 17.28 -28.61 10.93
CA ILE A 1055 17.76 -27.22 11.03
C ILE A 1055 19.27 -27.24 11.26
N SER A 1056 20.03 -26.45 10.50
CA SER A 1056 21.48 -26.29 10.69
C SER A 1056 21.81 -24.92 11.30
N HIS A 1057 22.74 -24.90 12.27
CA HIS A 1057 23.20 -23.71 12.98
C HIS A 1057 24.63 -23.34 12.53
N TRP A 1058 24.81 -22.09 12.11
CA TRP A 1058 26.04 -21.54 11.56
C TRP A 1058 26.46 -20.27 12.30
N MET A 1059 27.75 -20.09 12.54
CA MET A 1059 28.31 -18.91 13.24
C MET A 1059 29.38 -18.21 12.41
N PRO A 1060 29.56 -16.88 12.56
CA PRO A 1060 30.68 -16.16 11.99
C PRO A 1060 31.95 -16.36 12.84
N PRO A 1061 33.14 -16.41 12.23
CA PRO A 1061 34.39 -16.59 12.96
C PRO A 1061 34.70 -15.42 13.89
N ALA A 1062 35.42 -15.69 14.98
CA ALA A 1062 35.93 -14.66 15.87
C ALA A 1062 36.89 -13.71 15.12
N PRO A 1063 36.84 -12.39 15.39
CA PRO A 1063 37.63 -11.43 14.62
C PRO A 1063 39.15 -11.61 14.81
N PRO A 1064 39.96 -11.39 13.75
CA PRO A 1064 41.40 -11.27 13.90
C PRO A 1064 41.78 -10.03 14.72
N VAL A 1065 42.96 -10.08 15.34
CA VAL A 1065 43.51 -9.08 16.26
C VAL A 1065 44.56 -8.22 15.57
#